data_AF-A0AAE2BIR7-F1
#
_entry.id   AF-A0AAE2BIR7-F1
#
_cell.length_a   1.000
_cell.length_b   1.000
_cell.length_c   1.000
_cell.angle_alpha   90.00
_cell.angle_beta   90.00
_cell.angle_gamma   90.00
#
_symmetry.space_group_name_H-M   'P 1'
#
loop_
_entity.id
_entity.type
_entity.pdbx_description
1 polymer ?
#
loop_
_entity_poly.entity_id
_entity_poly.type
_entity_poly.pdbx_seq_one_letter_code
_entity_poly.pdbx_strand_id
1 'polypeptide(L)'
;MWKLLSLLGLLSLLLLCASVGLVTAQGSRGSSKWQTLSVSCCRSCTFGHSKRWIFRIFPDSSFYAYSLAVQTSLTNVHVWCDVQLTKDGAGICFPDIRLENSSDIDNVYKNRRNTYVVNGVSTQGWFSVDFTLNDLAPVNLKQRIFTRAPNFDGTPMQILTVDDVVSQVKPPALWLNIPHDAFFSQHNLSMRSFILSVSRRVIVNYVSSLEVGFLRSIVSRFRTGPTKLVFQFLGPDDVEPTTNTTYGTLLNNLTFIKTFASGILVPNYDPVVEYLNFIDNGKFSVDGVLSDFPITPSETIDCFSHIGKNDTVQSNILVISSEGASGTILVVLIRLMRKLDRTDVAQSDFSNLATDNPDLNILNGIFTYNLTWSQIQTLKHVILHFQPEYVLHASHISAVAWPTIENAAYLAQKQGLGVTDVVVDALSKAGYNNQTTKKVMIRSSDSAVLLKFKSSSNYELVYLVDNDVRDILNSTILEIKKFASSVVLSKGSVFPTDEAFITGETAVVPKLQAFNLTVYVEYFRNEFVSQPWDFFSDAYVEINTHVSYMGINGVITDFPATAAKYRRNRCLGYKEVPLYMTPVQPGGLISLMAPKFLPPAEAPNPVLTENDVTEPPLPPRAEGPYCKHWQRHYSTRPNPTKWAAYASCKHHPQQHCCSSCSSSDMLRLKVVISCQPFCICLYDHWLLGDEPFQILEGGTVFSRPIL
;
A
#
# COMPACT_ATOMS: atom_id res chain seq x y z
N MET A 1 42.90 -11.37 64.41
CA MET A 1 42.96 -10.66 63.10
C MET A 1 43.67 -11.41 61.96
N TRP A 2 44.28 -12.60 62.13
CA TRP A 2 44.88 -13.30 60.97
C TRP A 2 44.04 -14.45 60.37
N LYS A 3 42.90 -14.80 60.99
CA LYS A 3 41.88 -15.67 60.37
C LYS A 3 40.98 -14.95 59.35
N LEU A 4 41.17 -13.64 59.15
CA LEU A 4 40.53 -12.87 58.06
C LEU A 4 41.44 -12.75 56.82
N LEU A 5 42.74 -13.01 56.95
CA LEU A 5 43.71 -12.94 55.86
C LEU A 5 43.85 -14.25 55.07
N SER A 6 43.42 -15.39 55.63
CA SER A 6 43.39 -16.66 54.88
C SER A 6 42.13 -16.85 54.02
N LEU A 7 41.05 -16.10 54.29
CA LEU A 7 39.83 -16.13 53.46
C LEU A 7 39.92 -15.24 52.21
N LEU A 8 40.76 -14.19 52.23
CA LEU A 8 40.99 -13.30 51.07
C LEU A 8 42.02 -13.88 50.08
N GLY A 9 42.90 -14.78 50.52
CA GLY A 9 43.84 -15.50 49.65
C GLY A 9 43.23 -16.69 48.89
N LEU A 10 42.18 -17.31 49.43
CA LEU A 10 41.47 -18.43 48.78
C LEU A 10 40.39 -17.96 47.79
N LEU A 11 39.87 -16.74 47.94
CA LEU A 11 38.92 -16.13 47.00
C LEU A 11 39.59 -15.53 45.75
N SER A 12 40.86 -15.14 45.86
CA SER A 12 41.67 -14.60 44.75
C SER A 12 42.32 -15.68 43.89
N LEU A 13 42.51 -16.91 44.42
CA LEU A 13 42.97 -18.07 43.65
C LEU A 13 41.83 -18.78 42.89
N LEU A 14 40.58 -18.65 43.34
CA LEU A 14 39.39 -19.18 42.64
C LEU A 14 38.92 -18.31 41.46
N LEU A 15 39.34 -17.05 41.38
CA LEU A 15 39.04 -16.14 40.26
C LEU A 15 40.10 -16.12 39.15
N LEU A 16 41.22 -16.84 39.30
CA LEU A 16 42.29 -16.93 38.29
C LEU A 16 42.44 -18.32 37.64
N CYS A 17 41.62 -19.31 38.03
CA CYS A 17 41.62 -20.66 37.44
C CYS A 17 40.38 -20.98 36.56
N ALA A 18 39.53 -20.00 36.25
CA ALA A 18 38.38 -20.18 35.35
C ALA A 18 38.65 -19.75 33.88
N SER A 19 39.92 -19.65 33.47
CA SER A 19 40.32 -19.35 32.09
C SER A 19 40.91 -20.58 31.37
N VAL A 20 40.10 -21.61 31.13
CA VAL A 20 40.25 -22.54 29.99
C VAL A 20 38.85 -23.04 29.64
N GLY A 21 38.16 -22.35 28.73
CA GLY A 21 36.95 -22.88 28.12
C GLY A 21 37.31 -24.07 27.24
N LEU A 22 37.01 -25.29 27.70
CA LEU A 22 36.97 -26.45 26.83
C LEU A 22 35.90 -26.22 25.76
N VAL A 23 36.33 -26.30 24.50
CA VAL A 23 35.44 -26.48 23.35
C VAL A 23 34.73 -27.82 23.52
N THR A 24 33.49 -27.78 23.98
CA THR A 24 32.56 -28.91 23.82
C THR A 24 31.74 -28.65 22.56
N ALA A 25 32.11 -29.33 21.48
CA ALA A 25 31.24 -29.51 20.33
C ALA A 25 30.04 -30.38 20.77
N GLN A 26 28.92 -29.74 21.13
CA GLN A 26 27.63 -30.40 21.24
C GLN A 26 26.87 -30.24 19.92
N GLY A 27 26.45 -31.39 19.38
CA GLY A 27 25.88 -31.54 18.06
C GLY A 27 24.70 -30.61 17.76
N SER A 28 24.76 -30.03 16.56
CA SER A 28 23.67 -29.30 15.93
C SER A 28 22.41 -30.15 15.80
N ARG A 29 21.45 -29.91 16.68
CA ARG A 29 20.01 -30.11 16.43
C ARG A 29 19.29 -28.84 16.87
N GLY A 30 19.03 -27.98 15.89
CA GLY A 30 18.36 -26.70 16.04
C GLY A 30 19.03 -25.66 15.16
N SER A 31 18.46 -25.42 13.97
CA SER A 31 18.88 -24.33 13.10
C SER A 31 18.96 -23.03 13.91
N SER A 32 20.12 -22.36 13.89
CA SER A 32 20.32 -21.09 14.56
C SER A 32 19.23 -20.10 14.14
N LYS A 33 18.33 -19.74 15.07
CA LYS A 33 17.53 -18.52 14.93
C LYS A 33 18.51 -17.35 14.85
N TRP A 34 18.41 -16.61 13.75
CA TRP A 34 19.23 -15.47 13.36
C TRP A 34 19.57 -14.55 14.55
N GLN A 35 20.87 -14.34 14.79
CA GLN A 35 21.41 -13.65 15.97
C GLN A 35 21.08 -12.15 16.04
N THR A 36 20.50 -11.58 14.99
CA THR A 36 20.21 -10.14 14.82
C THR A 36 18.76 -9.76 15.06
N LEU A 37 17.86 -10.70 15.36
CA LEU A 37 16.43 -10.44 15.55
C LEU A 37 15.95 -10.91 16.93
N SER A 38 16.40 -10.19 17.94
CA SER A 38 15.52 -9.90 19.08
C SER A 38 14.97 -8.48 18.86
N VAL A 39 13.78 -8.17 19.37
CA VAL A 39 13.12 -6.85 19.26
C VAL A 39 14.04 -5.68 19.70
N SER A 40 15.15 -5.97 20.38
CA SER A 40 16.24 -5.07 20.77
C SER A 40 17.43 -4.96 19.79
N CYS A 41 17.34 -5.57 18.60
CA CYS A 41 18.49 -5.80 17.71
C CYS A 41 18.35 -5.22 16.29
N CYS A 42 17.15 -4.84 15.83
CA CYS A 42 16.99 -3.84 14.75
C CYS A 42 17.27 -2.45 15.35
N ARG A 43 18.55 -2.08 15.43
CA ARG A 43 19.00 -0.94 16.25
C ARG A 43 18.89 0.42 15.56
N SER A 44 18.56 0.50 14.27
CA SER A 44 18.53 1.79 13.56
C SER A 44 17.50 1.83 12.42
N CYS A 45 16.38 2.51 12.60
CA CYS A 45 15.70 3.13 11.45
C CYS A 45 16.39 4.47 11.22
N THR A 46 16.99 4.63 10.05
CA THR A 46 17.59 5.90 9.65
C THR A 46 16.68 6.50 8.57
N PHE A 47 16.52 7.82 8.50
CA PHE A 47 15.81 8.44 7.36
C PHE A 47 16.78 8.81 6.27
N GLY A 48 16.42 8.77 5.00
CA GLY A 48 17.33 9.22 3.96
C GLY A 48 17.02 8.68 2.58
N HIS A 49 17.47 9.47 1.61
CA HIS A 49 16.89 9.58 0.29
C HIS A 49 16.86 8.29 -0.54
N SER A 50 15.70 8.00 -1.12
CA SER A 50 15.61 7.22 -2.35
C SER A 50 15.21 8.14 -3.52
N LYS A 51 16.08 8.23 -4.53
CA LYS A 51 16.03 9.19 -5.67
C LYS A 51 14.80 9.07 -6.59
N ARG A 52 13.75 8.31 -6.23
CA ARG A 52 12.68 7.96 -7.17
C ARG A 52 11.25 7.97 -6.63
N TRP A 53 10.98 8.38 -5.39
CA TRP A 53 9.62 8.35 -4.84
C TRP A 53 8.97 9.73 -4.84
N ILE A 54 7.79 9.81 -5.47
CA ILE A 54 7.02 11.03 -5.73
C ILE A 54 6.38 11.59 -4.44
N PHE A 55 6.40 10.84 -3.33
CA PHE A 55 5.55 11.09 -2.18
C PHE A 55 6.34 11.23 -0.89
N ARG A 56 6.61 12.47 -0.52
CA ARG A 56 7.10 12.90 0.78
C ARG A 56 6.23 14.08 1.19
N ILE A 57 5.77 14.18 2.43
CA ILE A 57 4.80 15.22 2.80
C ILE A 57 5.46 16.61 2.87
N PHE A 58 6.54 16.74 3.63
CA PHE A 58 7.24 18.02 3.83
C PHE A 58 8.49 18.14 2.94
N PRO A 59 8.94 19.36 2.62
CA PRO A 59 10.26 19.61 2.06
C PRO A 59 11.37 18.93 2.88
N ASP A 60 12.43 18.50 2.19
CA ASP A 60 13.53 17.73 2.79
C ASP A 60 14.26 18.55 3.84
N SER A 61 14.82 17.87 4.85
CA SER A 61 15.65 18.50 5.89
C SER A 61 14.97 19.69 6.60
N SER A 62 13.64 19.81 6.49
CA SER A 62 12.85 20.83 7.17
C SER A 62 12.56 20.42 8.60
N PHE A 63 12.23 21.39 9.44
CA PHE A 63 11.78 21.14 10.80
C PHE A 63 10.60 20.16 10.85
N TYR A 64 9.60 20.33 9.99
CA TYR A 64 8.43 19.45 9.95
C TYR A 64 8.79 18.03 9.48
N ALA A 65 9.69 17.87 8.50
CA ALA A 65 10.14 16.54 8.08
C ALA A 65 10.84 15.80 9.22
N TYR A 66 11.79 16.44 9.90
CA TYR A 66 12.49 15.84 11.02
C TYR A 66 11.58 15.59 12.23
N SER A 67 10.69 16.53 12.53
CA SER A 67 9.77 16.43 13.65
C SER A 67 8.76 15.31 13.43
N LEU A 68 8.21 15.18 12.21
CA LEU A 68 7.35 14.07 11.84
C LEU A 68 8.10 12.74 12.03
N ALA A 69 9.31 12.63 11.48
CA ALA A 69 10.16 11.45 11.63
C ALA A 69 10.40 11.06 13.10
N VAL A 70 10.70 11.99 13.99
CA VAL A 70 10.90 11.70 15.42
C VAL A 70 9.59 11.31 16.12
N GLN A 71 8.48 11.93 15.75
CA GLN A 71 7.18 11.69 16.38
C GLN A 71 6.54 10.37 15.93
N THR A 72 6.75 9.93 14.69
CA THR A 72 6.03 8.81 14.09
C THR A 72 6.92 7.59 13.81
N SER A 73 8.00 7.44 14.58
CA SER A 73 8.93 6.31 14.44
C SER A 73 9.22 5.59 15.75
N LEU A 74 10.00 4.52 15.67
CA LEU A 74 10.57 3.84 16.84
C LEU A 74 11.42 4.80 17.70
N THR A 75 11.54 4.49 18.99
CA THR A 75 12.28 5.32 19.96
C THR A 75 13.78 5.40 19.67
N ASN A 76 14.34 4.48 18.89
CA ASN A 76 15.74 4.42 18.46
C ASN A 76 15.95 4.96 17.05
N VAL A 77 15.11 5.91 16.61
CA VAL A 77 15.20 6.48 15.28
C VAL A 77 16.38 7.43 15.11
N HIS A 78 16.98 7.41 13.93
CA HIS A 78 18.13 8.22 13.56
C HIS A 78 17.70 9.20 12.47
N VAL A 79 17.79 10.50 12.77
CA VAL A 79 17.56 11.52 11.74
C VAL A 79 18.83 11.74 10.93
N TRP A 80 18.66 11.90 9.63
CA TRP A 80 19.74 12.01 8.66
C TRP A 80 19.86 13.41 8.12
N CYS A 81 21.08 13.91 8.13
CA CYS A 81 21.43 15.22 7.63
C CYS A 81 22.54 15.08 6.59
N ASP A 82 22.23 15.41 5.33
CA ASP A 82 23.25 15.63 4.32
C ASP A 82 23.92 16.97 4.60
N VAL A 83 25.16 16.93 5.08
CA VAL A 83 25.86 18.13 5.55
C VAL A 83 26.47 18.87 4.37
N GLN A 84 26.22 20.17 4.32
CA GLN A 84 26.92 21.12 3.47
C GLN A 84 27.52 22.26 4.30
N LEU A 85 28.62 22.84 3.82
CA LEU A 85 29.24 24.00 4.47
C LEU A 85 28.89 25.29 3.72
N THR A 86 28.45 26.29 4.46
CA THR A 86 28.30 27.66 3.97
C THR A 86 29.66 28.31 3.77
N LYS A 87 29.68 29.48 3.10
CA LYS A 87 30.89 30.30 2.87
C LYS A 87 31.68 30.62 4.14
N ASP A 88 30.97 30.83 5.25
CA ASP A 88 31.51 31.11 6.58
C ASP A 88 31.76 29.85 7.43
N GLY A 89 31.60 28.65 6.84
CA GLY A 89 31.92 27.37 7.46
C GLY A 89 30.87 26.83 8.43
N ALA A 90 29.65 27.34 8.40
CA ALA A 90 28.53 26.76 9.15
C ALA A 90 28.01 25.49 8.44
N GLY A 91 27.65 24.46 9.21
CA GLY A 91 27.13 23.21 8.66
C GLY A 91 25.61 23.18 8.63
N ILE A 92 25.05 23.13 7.43
CA ILE A 92 23.61 23.05 7.16
C ILE A 92 23.21 21.64 6.74
N CYS A 93 21.97 21.26 7.03
CA CYS A 93 21.36 20.04 6.53
C CYS A 93 20.61 20.33 5.22
N PHE A 94 21.16 19.85 4.10
CA PHE A 94 20.60 20.13 2.79
C PHE A 94 20.90 19.00 1.76
N PRO A 95 19.87 18.44 1.10
CA PRO A 95 19.94 17.14 0.40
C PRO A 95 20.55 17.15 -1.00
N ASP A 96 20.83 18.33 -1.57
CA ASP A 96 21.35 18.48 -2.93
C ASP A 96 22.40 19.59 -2.98
N ILE A 97 23.53 19.34 -3.63
CA ILE A 97 24.62 20.33 -3.74
C ILE A 97 24.17 21.65 -4.39
N ARG A 98 23.10 21.59 -5.20
CA ARG A 98 22.43 22.75 -5.78
C ARG A 98 21.24 23.16 -4.91
N LEU A 99 21.32 24.34 -4.33
CA LEU A 99 20.33 24.86 -3.39
C LEU A 99 18.95 25.07 -4.05
N GLU A 100 18.88 25.42 -5.33
CA GLU A 100 17.61 25.65 -6.04
C GLU A 100 16.75 24.39 -6.20
N ASN A 101 17.35 23.20 -6.05
CA ASN A 101 16.64 21.93 -6.15
C ASN A 101 15.77 21.64 -4.94
N SER A 102 15.98 22.27 -3.79
CA SER A 102 15.16 22.02 -2.58
C SER A 102 14.88 23.29 -1.79
N SER A 103 15.07 24.45 -2.41
CA SER A 103 14.74 25.75 -1.84
C SER A 103 14.34 26.78 -2.89
N ASP A 104 13.76 27.90 -2.46
CA ASP A 104 13.38 29.05 -3.29
C ASP A 104 14.53 30.06 -3.53
N ILE A 105 15.79 29.64 -3.31
CA ILE A 105 16.96 30.54 -3.42
C ILE A 105 17.10 31.22 -4.78
N ASP A 106 16.62 30.59 -5.85
CA ASP A 106 16.59 31.12 -7.20
C ASP A 106 15.64 32.32 -7.36
N ASN A 107 14.58 32.37 -6.53
CA ASN A 107 13.68 33.51 -6.43
C ASN A 107 14.27 34.64 -5.57
N VAL A 108 14.96 34.29 -4.49
CA VAL A 108 15.58 35.24 -3.56
C VAL A 108 16.82 35.91 -4.20
N TYR A 109 17.67 35.15 -4.87
CA TYR A 109 18.96 35.59 -5.42
C TYR A 109 19.12 35.31 -6.91
N LYS A 110 18.25 35.88 -7.75
CA LYS A 110 18.20 35.65 -9.21
C LYS A 110 19.54 35.73 -9.96
N ASN A 111 20.44 36.62 -9.53
CA ASN A 111 21.70 36.92 -10.24
C ASN A 111 22.96 36.36 -9.56
N ARG A 112 22.83 35.52 -8.52
CA ARG A 112 23.98 34.93 -7.79
C ARG A 112 24.18 33.45 -8.11
N ARG A 113 24.10 33.11 -9.39
CA ARG A 113 24.35 31.74 -9.89
C ARG A 113 25.82 31.62 -10.28
N ASN A 114 26.45 30.53 -9.90
CA ASN A 114 27.84 30.20 -10.25
C ASN A 114 27.93 28.86 -10.98
N THR A 115 29.10 28.58 -11.53
CA THR A 115 29.43 27.31 -12.19
C THR A 115 30.65 26.70 -11.51
N TYR A 116 30.51 25.47 -11.01
CA TYR A 116 31.60 24.71 -10.41
C TYR A 116 31.69 23.30 -10.98
N VAL A 117 32.85 22.66 -10.82
CA VAL A 117 33.04 21.27 -11.20
C VAL A 117 32.72 20.39 -9.99
N VAL A 118 31.60 19.66 -10.05
CA VAL A 118 31.18 18.71 -9.00
C VAL A 118 31.38 17.30 -9.54
N ASN A 119 32.21 16.50 -8.87
CA ASN A 119 32.53 15.13 -9.29
C ASN A 119 32.96 15.03 -10.78
N GLY A 120 33.74 16.00 -11.27
CA GLY A 120 34.21 16.05 -12.65
C GLY A 120 33.22 16.65 -13.66
N VAL A 121 32.01 17.01 -13.24
CA VAL A 121 30.96 17.57 -14.12
C VAL A 121 30.78 19.07 -13.87
N SER A 122 30.90 19.86 -14.94
CA SER A 122 30.58 21.29 -14.90
C SER A 122 29.09 21.49 -14.58
N THR A 123 28.82 22.04 -13.41
CA THR A 123 27.49 22.16 -12.82
C THR A 123 27.22 23.62 -12.52
N GLN A 124 26.14 24.14 -13.09
CA GLN A 124 25.68 25.50 -12.85
C GLN A 124 24.52 25.48 -11.84
N GLY A 125 24.53 26.40 -10.86
CA GLY A 125 23.49 26.48 -9.83
C GLY A 125 23.81 27.47 -8.72
N TRP A 126 23.07 27.38 -7.62
CA TRP A 126 23.35 28.10 -6.38
C TRP A 126 24.00 27.13 -5.40
N PHE A 127 25.20 27.45 -4.94
CA PHE A 127 25.98 26.57 -4.07
C PHE A 127 26.13 27.17 -2.67
N SER A 128 26.05 26.34 -1.64
CA SER A 128 26.22 26.75 -0.24
C SER A 128 27.53 27.52 0.02
N VAL A 129 28.60 27.22 -0.72
CA VAL A 129 29.90 27.89 -0.62
C VAL A 129 29.88 29.38 -1.02
N ASP A 130 28.82 29.84 -1.69
CA ASP A 130 28.67 31.23 -2.13
C ASP A 130 27.96 32.13 -1.12
N PHE A 131 27.28 31.53 -0.14
CA PHE A 131 26.38 32.20 0.80
C PHE A 131 26.86 31.99 2.24
N THR A 132 26.82 33.04 3.06
CA THR A 132 26.97 32.88 4.52
C THR A 132 25.69 32.32 5.13
N LEU A 133 25.73 31.81 6.36
CA LEU A 133 24.51 31.35 7.03
C LEU A 133 23.44 32.47 7.12
N ASN A 134 23.87 33.71 7.35
CA ASN A 134 22.96 34.87 7.38
C ASN A 134 22.34 35.17 6.01
N ASP A 135 23.07 34.95 4.91
CA ASP A 135 22.50 35.10 3.57
C ASP A 135 21.41 34.04 3.29
N LEU A 136 21.43 32.89 3.97
CA LEU A 136 20.44 31.82 3.79
C LEU A 136 19.20 31.98 4.68
N ALA A 137 19.21 32.89 5.65
CA ALA A 137 18.08 33.16 6.55
C ALA A 137 16.73 33.58 5.89
N PRO A 138 16.67 34.15 4.67
CA PRO A 138 15.41 34.41 3.99
C PRO A 138 14.98 33.28 3.04
N VAL A 139 15.79 32.22 2.88
CA VAL A 139 15.57 31.15 1.91
C VAL A 139 14.69 30.06 2.51
N ASN A 140 13.56 29.77 1.85
CA ASN A 140 12.64 28.71 2.27
C ASN A 140 12.89 27.41 1.51
N LEU A 141 12.75 26.30 2.22
CA LEU A 141 12.76 24.96 1.66
C LEU A 141 11.48 24.72 0.84
N LYS A 142 11.65 24.08 -0.31
CA LYS A 142 10.56 23.64 -1.20
C LYS A 142 10.75 22.18 -1.57
N GLN A 143 9.72 21.55 -2.14
CA GLN A 143 9.81 20.17 -2.59
C GLN A 143 10.91 19.98 -3.64
N ARG A 144 11.63 18.86 -3.54
CA ARG A 144 12.72 18.52 -4.48
C ARG A 144 12.23 17.93 -5.79
N ILE A 145 11.16 17.16 -5.70
CA ILE A 145 10.65 16.35 -6.80
C ILE A 145 9.47 17.10 -7.40
N PHE A 146 9.64 17.66 -8.60
CA PHE A 146 8.61 18.49 -9.25
C PHE A 146 7.33 17.73 -9.64
N THR A 147 7.36 16.40 -9.70
CA THR A 147 6.15 15.59 -9.89
C THR A 147 5.29 15.49 -8.63
N ARG A 148 5.77 16.01 -7.49
CA ARG A 148 5.04 16.09 -6.22
C ARG A 148 4.14 17.32 -6.18
N ALA A 149 3.02 17.22 -5.46
CA ALA A 149 2.14 18.35 -5.21
C ALA A 149 2.83 19.42 -4.31
N PRO A 150 2.90 20.69 -4.76
CA PRO A 150 3.61 21.78 -4.07
C PRO A 150 2.88 22.32 -2.82
N ASN A 151 2.09 21.48 -2.16
CA ASN A 151 1.11 21.86 -1.13
C ASN A 151 1.74 22.55 0.09
N PHE A 152 3.05 22.37 0.30
CA PHE A 152 3.82 22.95 1.41
C PHE A 152 4.94 23.91 0.98
N ASP A 153 5.11 24.18 -0.31
CA ASP A 153 6.27 24.94 -0.84
C ASP A 153 6.30 26.42 -0.42
N GLY A 154 5.20 26.96 0.11
CA GLY A 154 5.16 28.32 0.67
C GLY A 154 4.75 28.37 2.14
N THR A 155 4.84 27.23 2.84
CA THR A 155 4.89 27.25 4.30
C THR A 155 6.31 27.67 4.70
N PRO A 156 6.50 28.71 5.54
CA PRO A 156 7.83 29.20 5.89
C PRO A 156 8.66 28.13 6.61
N MET A 157 9.64 27.56 5.92
CA MET A 157 10.53 26.51 6.44
C MET A 157 11.96 26.87 6.10
N GLN A 158 12.74 27.25 7.09
CA GLN A 158 14.12 27.69 6.90
C GLN A 158 15.09 26.51 6.81
N ILE A 159 16.23 26.75 6.15
CA ILE A 159 17.36 25.80 6.15
C ILE A 159 17.89 25.68 7.59
N LEU A 160 17.99 24.45 8.09
CA LEU A 160 18.46 24.17 9.45
C LEU A 160 19.97 23.89 9.47
N THR A 161 20.65 24.39 10.50
CA THR A 161 21.99 23.91 10.85
C THR A 161 21.95 22.56 11.56
N VAL A 162 23.08 21.87 11.65
CA VAL A 162 23.18 20.64 12.46
C VAL A 162 22.81 20.90 13.93
N ASP A 163 23.24 22.05 14.47
CA ASP A 163 22.91 22.46 15.84
C ASP A 163 21.40 22.77 15.99
N ASP A 164 20.74 23.33 14.96
CA ASP A 164 19.29 23.55 14.94
C ASP A 164 18.51 22.23 14.96
N VAL A 165 18.93 21.23 14.18
CA VAL A 165 18.27 19.90 14.21
C VAL A 165 18.32 19.31 15.62
N VAL A 166 19.46 19.39 16.29
CA VAL A 166 19.63 18.84 17.64
C VAL A 166 18.83 19.63 18.68
N SER A 167 18.85 20.95 18.61
CA SER A 167 18.23 21.82 19.61
C SER A 167 16.72 21.96 19.45
N GLN A 168 16.22 22.00 18.21
CA GLN A 168 14.81 22.21 17.89
C GLN A 168 14.05 20.88 17.76
N VAL A 169 14.61 19.89 17.04
CA VAL A 169 13.93 18.59 16.81
C VAL A 169 14.19 17.61 17.95
N LYS A 170 15.39 17.66 18.55
CA LYS A 170 15.82 16.75 19.64
C LYS A 170 15.68 15.26 19.28
N PRO A 171 16.28 14.82 18.17
CA PRO A 171 16.19 13.42 17.75
C PRO A 171 16.91 12.49 18.76
N PRO A 172 16.45 11.23 18.94
CA PRO A 172 17.14 10.25 19.79
C PRO A 172 18.58 9.96 19.33
N ALA A 173 18.80 9.97 18.01
CA ALA A 173 20.10 9.77 17.41
C ALA A 173 20.26 10.59 16.13
N LEU A 174 21.51 10.99 15.85
CA LEU A 174 21.86 11.81 14.69
C LEU A 174 22.82 11.07 13.76
N TRP A 175 22.51 11.09 12.47
CA TRP A 175 23.32 10.56 11.39
C TRP A 175 23.74 11.71 10.45
N LEU A 176 25.04 11.94 10.31
CA LEU A 176 25.59 12.95 9.41
C LEU A 176 26.16 12.30 8.16
N ASN A 177 25.66 12.67 6.98
CA ASN A 177 26.18 12.19 5.70
C ASN A 177 27.00 13.27 4.99
N ILE A 178 28.17 12.89 4.51
CA ILE A 178 29.15 13.78 3.87
C ILE A 178 29.37 13.34 2.42
N PRO A 179 28.56 13.84 1.47
CA PRO A 179 28.60 13.38 0.09
C PRO A 179 29.72 14.02 -0.75
N HIS A 180 30.26 15.18 -0.36
CA HIS A 180 31.08 16.03 -1.25
C HIS A 180 32.31 16.67 -0.56
N ASP A 181 33.06 15.92 0.26
CA ASP A 181 34.25 16.44 0.97
C ASP A 181 35.30 17.05 0.01
N ALA A 182 35.58 16.38 -1.11
CA ALA A 182 36.52 16.87 -2.11
C ALA A 182 36.10 18.23 -2.70
N PHE A 183 34.81 18.45 -2.92
CA PHE A 183 34.28 19.73 -3.40
C PHE A 183 34.52 20.84 -2.39
N PHE A 184 34.12 20.66 -1.12
CA PHE A 184 34.32 21.70 -0.09
C PHE A 184 35.81 22.00 0.15
N SER A 185 36.67 20.99 0.04
CA SER A 185 38.13 21.17 0.14
C SER A 185 38.70 22.10 -0.94
N GLN A 186 38.16 22.06 -2.17
CA GLN A 186 38.55 22.99 -3.25
C GLN A 186 38.18 24.44 -2.95
N HIS A 187 37.20 24.65 -2.08
CA HIS A 187 36.72 25.97 -1.66
C HIS A 187 37.30 26.42 -0.31
N ASN A 188 38.43 25.84 0.13
CA ASN A 188 39.09 26.12 1.41
C ASN A 188 38.19 25.85 2.64
N LEU A 189 37.19 24.98 2.51
CA LEU A 189 36.32 24.52 3.60
C LEU A 189 36.67 23.08 3.96
N SER A 190 36.61 22.73 5.25
CA SER A 190 37.04 21.41 5.73
C SER A 190 35.90 20.69 6.44
N MET A 191 35.28 19.70 5.78
CA MET A 191 34.27 18.83 6.40
C MET A 191 34.87 18.07 7.58
N ARG A 192 36.12 17.62 7.46
CA ARG A 192 36.84 16.99 8.57
C ARG A 192 36.87 17.89 9.82
N SER A 193 37.23 19.16 9.65
CA SER A 193 37.30 20.11 10.78
C SER A 193 35.93 20.39 11.36
N PHE A 194 34.92 20.54 10.51
CA PHE A 194 33.53 20.69 10.92
C PHE A 194 33.04 19.49 11.74
N ILE A 195 33.21 18.26 11.23
CA ILE A 195 32.76 17.03 11.90
C ILE A 195 33.43 16.83 13.25
N LEU A 196 34.73 17.10 13.35
CA LEU A 196 35.45 17.05 14.64
C LEU A 196 34.99 18.14 15.61
N SER A 197 34.58 19.31 15.12
CA SER A 197 34.07 20.42 15.92
C SER A 197 32.66 20.12 16.44
N VAL A 198 31.74 19.71 15.57
CA VAL A 198 30.34 19.42 15.93
C VAL A 198 30.25 18.20 16.84
N SER A 199 31.06 17.16 16.63
CA SER A 199 31.08 15.95 17.47
C SER A 199 31.56 16.20 18.91
N ARG A 200 32.10 17.39 19.22
CA ARG A 200 32.42 17.80 20.60
C ARG A 200 31.25 18.43 21.33
N ARG A 201 30.25 18.94 20.60
CA ARG A 201 29.09 19.66 21.14
C ARG A 201 27.80 18.83 21.02
N VAL A 202 27.74 17.98 20.01
CA VAL A 202 26.58 17.15 19.65
C VAL A 202 27.00 15.69 19.65
N ILE A 203 26.11 14.82 20.12
CA ILE A 203 26.27 13.37 20.01
C ILE A 203 25.92 12.97 18.57
N VAL A 204 26.95 12.67 17.77
CA VAL A 204 26.79 12.13 16.41
C VAL A 204 26.94 10.61 16.48
N ASN A 205 25.87 9.88 16.21
CA ASN A 205 25.85 8.42 16.29
C ASN A 205 26.53 7.79 15.07
N TYR A 206 26.29 8.37 13.89
CA TYR A 206 26.82 7.86 12.63
C TYR A 206 27.36 9.00 11.77
N VAL A 207 28.49 8.73 11.11
CA VAL A 207 29.01 9.57 10.03
C VAL A 207 29.17 8.69 8.81
N SER A 208 28.49 9.03 7.71
CA SER A 208 28.64 8.35 6.43
C SER A 208 29.25 9.23 5.37
N SER A 209 29.84 8.60 4.37
CA SER A 209 30.31 9.28 3.17
C SER A 209 30.42 8.28 2.01
N LEU A 210 30.28 8.82 0.81
CA LEU A 210 30.60 8.14 -0.43
C LEU A 210 32.11 8.22 -0.76
N GLU A 211 32.86 9.10 -0.09
CA GLU A 211 34.29 9.31 -0.35
C GLU A 211 35.18 8.51 0.62
N VAL A 212 35.98 7.58 0.07
CA VAL A 212 36.91 6.76 0.87
C VAL A 212 37.98 7.63 1.54
N GLY A 213 38.48 8.63 0.81
CA GLY A 213 39.47 9.59 1.30
C GLY A 213 38.99 10.32 2.56
N PHE A 214 37.75 10.77 2.58
CA PHE A 214 37.15 11.43 3.74
C PHE A 214 37.10 10.51 4.97
N LEU A 215 36.53 9.30 4.84
CA LEU A 215 36.42 8.35 5.96
C LEU A 215 37.79 7.97 6.53
N ARG A 216 38.78 7.72 5.66
CA ARG A 216 40.17 7.45 6.08
C ARG A 216 40.80 8.64 6.80
N SER A 217 40.42 9.87 6.47
CA SER A 217 40.92 11.07 7.13
C SER A 217 40.44 11.21 8.59
N ILE A 218 39.25 10.67 8.91
CA ILE A 218 38.63 10.81 10.24
C ILE A 218 38.68 9.54 11.10
N VAL A 219 38.90 8.35 10.52
CA VAL A 219 38.83 7.05 11.23
C VAL A 219 39.65 7.01 12.52
N SER A 220 40.86 7.59 12.53
CA SER A 220 41.72 7.55 13.71
C SER A 220 41.12 8.26 14.92
N ARG A 221 40.23 9.24 14.71
CA ARG A 221 39.54 9.97 15.78
C ARG A 221 38.31 9.26 16.30
N PHE A 222 37.64 8.45 15.47
CA PHE A 222 36.38 7.78 15.82
C PHE A 222 36.53 6.28 16.10
N ARG A 223 37.75 5.72 15.96
CA ARG A 223 38.01 4.27 16.11
C ARG A 223 37.54 3.67 17.43
N THR A 224 37.71 4.39 18.53
CA THR A 224 37.33 3.96 19.89
C THR A 224 36.10 4.70 20.42
N GLY A 225 35.50 5.56 19.59
CA GLY A 225 34.37 6.40 19.97
C GLY A 225 33.01 5.71 19.80
N PRO A 226 31.95 6.32 20.33
CA PRO A 226 30.58 5.84 20.12
C PRO A 226 30.14 5.99 18.65
N THR A 227 30.64 7.02 17.95
CA THR A 227 30.32 7.30 16.54
C THR A 227 30.79 6.19 15.62
N LYS A 228 29.89 5.71 14.76
CA LYS A 228 30.18 4.68 13.76
C LYS A 228 30.39 5.31 12.39
N LEU A 229 31.42 4.85 11.69
CA LEU A 229 31.69 5.28 10.32
C LEU A 229 31.06 4.31 9.34
N VAL A 230 30.33 4.83 8.36
CA VAL A 230 29.59 4.03 7.38
C VAL A 230 29.98 4.43 5.98
N PHE A 231 30.36 3.45 5.16
CA PHE A 231 30.68 3.69 3.76
C PHE A 231 29.43 3.54 2.90
N GLN A 232 29.09 4.57 2.14
CA GLN A 232 27.92 4.57 1.27
C GLN A 232 28.31 4.14 -0.15
N PHE A 233 27.63 3.11 -0.65
CA PHE A 233 27.77 2.69 -2.04
C PHE A 233 26.81 3.46 -2.95
N LEU A 234 27.25 3.72 -4.18
CA LEU A 234 26.38 4.09 -5.30
C LEU A 234 26.14 2.86 -6.19
N GLY A 235 25.86 3.04 -7.48
CA GLY A 235 25.77 1.95 -8.44
C GLY A 235 27.10 1.23 -8.62
N PRO A 236 27.10 -0.06 -9.02
CA PRO A 236 28.32 -0.85 -9.15
C PRO A 236 29.32 -0.27 -10.18
N ASP A 237 28.82 0.42 -11.20
CA ASP A 237 29.62 1.04 -12.26
C ASP A 237 30.02 2.49 -11.96
N ASP A 238 29.46 3.09 -10.91
CA ASP A 238 29.84 4.43 -10.48
C ASP A 238 31.29 4.41 -9.94
N VAL A 239 32.02 5.48 -10.21
CA VAL A 239 33.41 5.63 -9.78
C VAL A 239 33.47 6.42 -8.48
N GLU A 240 34.17 5.87 -7.49
CA GLU A 240 34.45 6.56 -6.24
C GLU A 240 35.56 7.62 -6.49
N PRO A 241 35.32 8.90 -6.13
CA PRO A 241 36.14 10.01 -6.63
C PRO A 241 37.55 10.07 -6.05
N THR A 242 37.82 9.48 -4.88
CA THR A 242 39.13 9.60 -4.22
C THR A 242 40.12 8.48 -4.56
N THR A 243 39.60 7.28 -4.86
CA THR A 243 40.38 6.09 -5.23
C THR A 243 40.39 5.86 -6.74
N ASN A 244 39.47 6.51 -7.48
CA ASN A 244 39.27 6.30 -8.91
C ASN A 244 38.98 4.82 -9.25
N THR A 245 38.29 4.12 -8.34
CA THR A 245 37.86 2.72 -8.51
C THR A 245 36.34 2.66 -8.48
N THR A 246 35.75 1.65 -9.13
CA THR A 246 34.29 1.50 -9.12
C THR A 246 33.79 0.98 -7.79
N TYR A 247 32.58 1.41 -7.39
CA TYR A 247 31.93 0.92 -6.18
C TYR A 247 31.72 -0.61 -6.20
N GLY A 248 31.46 -1.22 -7.36
CA GLY A 248 31.37 -2.68 -7.50
C GLY A 248 32.70 -3.39 -7.20
N THR A 249 33.84 -2.79 -7.57
CA THR A 249 35.17 -3.32 -7.22
C THR A 249 35.44 -3.20 -5.72
N LEU A 250 35.08 -2.05 -5.12
CA LEU A 250 35.22 -1.83 -3.69
C LEU A 250 34.37 -2.80 -2.87
N LEU A 251 33.15 -3.12 -3.34
CA LEU A 251 32.23 -4.05 -2.68
C LEU A 251 32.83 -5.45 -2.54
N ASN A 252 33.63 -5.88 -3.53
CA ASN A 252 34.33 -7.17 -3.50
C ASN A 252 35.53 -7.19 -2.53
N ASN A 253 35.94 -6.04 -1.96
CA ASN A 253 37.05 -5.94 -1.03
C ASN A 253 36.60 -5.41 0.35
N LEU A 254 35.77 -6.19 1.02
CA LEU A 254 35.26 -5.87 2.36
C LEU A 254 36.38 -5.72 3.41
N THR A 255 37.50 -6.41 3.24
CA THR A 255 38.68 -6.27 4.12
C THR A 255 39.26 -4.87 4.05
N PHE A 256 39.34 -4.28 2.86
CA PHE A 256 39.76 -2.90 2.69
C PHE A 256 38.77 -1.93 3.35
N ILE A 257 37.48 -2.10 3.14
CA ILE A 257 36.44 -1.23 3.72
C ILE A 257 36.47 -1.25 5.25
N LYS A 258 36.63 -2.44 5.84
CA LYS A 258 36.74 -2.62 7.30
C LYS A 258 37.89 -1.83 7.93
N THR A 259 38.88 -1.38 7.16
CA THR A 259 39.98 -0.56 7.69
C THR A 259 39.53 0.86 8.07
N PHE A 260 38.43 1.36 7.51
CA PHE A 260 37.95 2.73 7.72
C PHE A 260 36.47 2.86 8.07
N ALA A 261 35.64 1.85 7.80
CA ALA A 261 34.22 1.85 8.10
C ALA A 261 33.83 0.66 8.99
N SER A 262 32.86 0.88 9.87
CA SER A 262 32.22 -0.13 10.73
C SER A 262 30.93 -0.70 10.14
N GLY A 263 30.41 -0.08 9.07
CA GLY A 263 29.21 -0.53 8.36
C GLY A 263 29.20 -0.04 6.93
N ILE A 264 28.24 -0.54 6.15
CA ILE A 264 28.04 -0.15 4.75
C ILE A 264 26.58 0.22 4.53
N LEU A 265 26.33 1.18 3.63
CA LEU A 265 24.99 1.56 3.19
C LEU A 265 24.83 1.21 1.72
N VAL A 266 23.83 0.37 1.43
CA VAL A 266 23.55 -0.11 0.08
C VAL A 266 22.23 0.52 -0.39
N PRO A 267 22.21 1.22 -1.53
CA PRO A 267 21.02 1.91 -2.01
C PRO A 267 20.01 0.88 -2.50
N ASN A 268 18.74 1.15 -2.24
CA ASN A 268 17.67 0.25 -2.60
C ASN A 268 16.32 0.96 -2.82
N TYR A 269 15.41 0.33 -3.57
CA TYR A 269 14.28 0.99 -4.22
C TYR A 269 12.98 0.15 -4.27
N ASP A 270 12.35 -0.24 -3.15
CA ASP A 270 10.97 -0.78 -3.19
C ASP A 270 10.17 -0.62 -1.85
N PRO A 271 8.83 -0.51 -1.89
CA PRO A 271 7.95 -0.37 -0.72
C PRO A 271 7.80 -1.59 0.23
N VAL A 272 7.33 -1.32 1.46
CA VAL A 272 6.75 -2.18 2.55
C VAL A 272 7.01 -3.70 2.53
N VAL A 273 6.61 -4.40 1.47
CA VAL A 273 6.94 -5.83 1.26
C VAL A 273 8.45 -6.02 1.25
N GLU A 274 9.17 -5.03 0.74
CA GLU A 274 10.62 -4.95 0.75
C GLU A 274 11.20 -4.84 2.16
N TYR A 275 10.64 -3.98 3.03
CA TYR A 275 11.12 -3.87 4.41
C TYR A 275 10.96 -5.20 5.14
N LEU A 276 9.81 -5.86 5.00
CA LEU A 276 9.62 -7.20 5.54
C LEU A 276 10.61 -8.20 4.94
N ASN A 277 10.93 -8.10 3.65
CA ASN A 277 11.94 -8.96 3.04
C ASN A 277 13.36 -8.68 3.57
N PHE A 278 13.72 -7.44 3.90
CA PHE A 278 15.02 -7.15 4.50
C PHE A 278 15.15 -7.52 5.97
N ILE A 279 14.02 -7.69 6.64
CA ILE A 279 13.98 -7.97 8.07
C ILE A 279 13.71 -9.46 8.32
N ASP A 280 12.87 -10.09 7.51
CA ASP A 280 12.26 -11.38 7.82
C ASP A 280 11.97 -12.25 6.57
N ASN A 281 12.93 -12.32 5.63
CA ASN A 281 12.84 -13.26 4.48
C ASN A 281 13.41 -14.66 4.75
N GLY A 282 14.02 -14.87 5.93
CA GLY A 282 14.65 -16.13 6.31
C GLY A 282 15.95 -16.48 5.56
N LYS A 283 16.47 -15.60 4.71
CA LYS A 283 17.78 -15.71 4.03
C LYS A 283 18.84 -14.81 4.67
N PHE A 284 18.49 -13.54 4.91
CA PHE A 284 19.37 -12.55 5.52
C PHE A 284 18.54 -11.49 6.27
N SER A 285 19.21 -10.66 7.07
CA SER A 285 18.60 -9.51 7.74
C SER A 285 19.54 -8.31 7.71
N VAL A 286 19.01 -7.10 7.55
CA VAL A 286 19.78 -5.85 7.68
C VAL A 286 19.73 -5.32 9.12
N ASP A 287 20.74 -4.54 9.54
CA ASP A 287 20.78 -3.90 10.87
C ASP A 287 19.80 -2.73 11.01
N GLY A 288 19.37 -2.19 9.87
CA GLY A 288 18.57 -0.99 9.77
C GLY A 288 18.18 -0.66 8.33
N VAL A 289 17.20 0.22 8.18
CA VAL A 289 16.72 0.68 6.88
C VAL A 289 16.77 2.19 6.81
N LEU A 290 17.12 2.70 5.63
CA LEU A 290 17.03 4.11 5.27
C LEU A 290 15.69 4.34 4.55
N SER A 291 14.82 5.20 5.09
CA SER A 291 13.48 5.40 4.50
C SER A 291 13.11 6.88 4.36
N ASP A 292 12.22 7.19 3.43
CA ASP A 292 11.51 8.47 3.36
C ASP A 292 10.12 8.39 4.05
N PHE A 293 9.69 7.19 4.46
CA PHE A 293 8.41 6.89 5.12
C PHE A 293 8.67 6.33 6.53
N PRO A 294 8.77 7.16 7.58
CA PRO A 294 9.11 6.71 8.94
C PRO A 294 8.23 5.64 9.58
N ILE A 295 6.93 5.71 9.32
CA ILE A 295 5.92 4.88 9.97
C ILE A 295 6.03 3.43 9.50
N THR A 296 6.08 3.24 8.18
CA THR A 296 6.10 1.92 7.54
C THR A 296 7.20 0.96 8.07
N PRO A 297 8.49 1.31 8.12
CA PRO A 297 9.52 0.45 8.67
C PRO A 297 9.38 0.29 10.19
N SER A 298 8.88 1.31 10.89
CA SER A 298 8.64 1.25 12.35
C SER A 298 7.56 0.21 12.68
N GLU A 299 6.42 0.27 12.00
CA GLU A 299 5.37 -0.74 12.08
C GLU A 299 5.88 -2.11 11.60
N THR A 300 6.64 -2.15 10.52
CA THR A 300 7.17 -3.39 9.98
C THR A 300 8.03 -4.13 11.02
N ILE A 301 8.95 -3.42 11.67
CA ILE A 301 9.89 -3.97 12.65
C ILE A 301 9.16 -4.38 13.93
N ASP A 302 8.34 -3.51 14.52
CA ASP A 302 7.75 -3.76 15.84
C ASP A 302 6.46 -4.59 15.72
N CYS A 303 5.56 -4.16 14.84
CA CYS A 303 4.20 -4.68 14.74
C CYS A 303 4.07 -5.94 13.89
N PHE A 304 4.87 -6.08 12.82
CA PHE A 304 4.59 -7.04 11.74
C PHE A 304 5.67 -8.09 11.47
N SER A 305 6.85 -7.95 12.09
CA SER A 305 7.96 -8.91 11.98
C SER A 305 7.62 -10.24 12.66
N HIS A 306 8.02 -11.35 12.06
CA HIS A 306 7.84 -12.70 12.61
C HIS A 306 6.38 -13.08 12.90
N ILE A 307 5.43 -12.48 12.18
CA ILE A 307 4.02 -12.86 12.24
C ILE A 307 3.72 -13.94 11.21
N GLY A 308 3.34 -15.11 11.68
CA GLY A 308 2.77 -16.21 10.91
C GLY A 308 1.25 -16.19 10.83
N LYS A 309 0.69 -17.07 10.00
CA LYS A 309 -0.77 -17.22 9.80
C LYS A 309 -1.53 -17.66 11.07
N ASN A 310 -0.83 -18.32 12.00
CA ASN A 310 -1.40 -18.93 13.20
C ASN A 310 -1.23 -18.08 14.47
N ASP A 311 -0.65 -16.88 14.36
CA ASP A 311 -0.51 -15.99 15.51
C ASP A 311 -1.86 -15.46 16.01
N THR A 312 -1.86 -15.03 17.27
CA THR A 312 -3.04 -14.51 17.97
C THR A 312 -3.66 -13.34 17.23
N VAL A 313 -4.97 -13.43 17.00
CA VAL A 313 -5.77 -12.34 16.44
C VAL A 313 -5.96 -11.28 17.51
N GLN A 314 -5.50 -10.06 17.24
CA GLN A 314 -5.65 -8.90 18.12
C GLN A 314 -6.88 -8.05 17.76
N SER A 315 -7.32 -8.08 16.49
CA SER A 315 -8.51 -7.39 16.02
C SER A 315 -9.52 -8.32 15.35
N ASN A 316 -10.77 -8.24 15.80
CA ASN A 316 -11.88 -9.06 15.33
C ASN A 316 -12.65 -8.47 14.14
N ILE A 317 -12.07 -7.48 13.45
CA ILE A 317 -12.70 -6.94 12.24
C ILE A 317 -12.94 -8.03 11.18
N LEU A 318 -14.03 -7.86 10.45
CA LEU A 318 -14.28 -8.69 9.28
C LEU A 318 -13.47 -8.15 8.08
N VAL A 319 -12.73 -9.04 7.43
CA VAL A 319 -12.03 -8.72 6.17
C VAL A 319 -12.86 -9.28 5.03
N ILE A 320 -13.40 -8.38 4.21
CA ILE A 320 -14.18 -8.73 3.03
C ILE A 320 -13.30 -8.48 1.81
N SER A 321 -13.03 -9.56 1.09
CA SER A 321 -12.13 -9.56 -0.04
C SER A 321 -12.93 -9.14 -1.29
N SER A 322 -12.71 -7.92 -1.77
CA SER A 322 -13.37 -7.38 -2.96
C SER A 322 -12.87 -8.12 -4.18
N GLU A 323 -13.81 -8.70 -4.93
CA GLU A 323 -13.54 -9.51 -6.12
C GLU A 323 -12.41 -10.52 -5.85
N GLY A 324 -12.46 -11.23 -4.72
CA GLY A 324 -11.36 -12.10 -4.29
C GLY A 324 -10.14 -11.30 -3.84
N ALA A 325 -9.13 -11.15 -4.69
CA ALA A 325 -7.94 -10.36 -4.37
C ALA A 325 -7.52 -9.58 -5.62
N SER A 326 -8.43 -8.84 -6.24
CA SER A 326 -8.22 -8.25 -7.58
C SER A 326 -7.03 -7.28 -7.65
N GLY A 327 -6.55 -6.76 -6.51
CA GLY A 327 -5.36 -5.94 -6.43
C GLY A 327 -4.04 -6.74 -6.36
N THR A 328 -4.11 -8.06 -6.15
CA THR A 328 -2.95 -8.96 -6.03
C THR A 328 -2.97 -10.10 -7.06
N ILE A 329 -4.14 -10.55 -7.50
CA ILE A 329 -4.35 -11.67 -8.42
C ILE A 329 -5.35 -11.24 -9.49
N LEU A 330 -5.14 -11.71 -10.73
CA LEU A 330 -6.09 -11.55 -11.82
C LEU A 330 -7.44 -12.18 -11.46
N VAL A 331 -8.48 -11.37 -11.26
CA VAL A 331 -9.82 -11.87 -10.99
C VAL A 331 -10.73 -11.60 -12.18
N VAL A 332 -11.33 -12.67 -12.70
CA VAL A 332 -12.34 -12.62 -13.76
C VAL A 332 -13.69 -12.32 -13.13
N LEU A 333 -14.13 -11.06 -13.14
CA LEU A 333 -15.50 -10.70 -12.78
C LEU A 333 -16.12 -9.80 -13.86
N ILE A 334 -17.22 -10.30 -14.42
CA ILE A 334 -18.04 -9.60 -15.42
C ILE A 334 -19.12 -8.84 -14.64
N ARG A 335 -18.82 -7.60 -14.23
CA ARG A 335 -19.84 -6.65 -13.74
C ARG A 335 -20.62 -6.12 -14.95
N LEU A 336 -21.91 -5.80 -14.79
CA LEU A 336 -22.60 -4.93 -15.75
C LEU A 336 -21.72 -3.68 -15.90
N MET A 337 -21.12 -3.50 -17.08
CA MET A 337 -19.88 -2.73 -17.22
C MET A 337 -20.14 -1.24 -16.95
N ARG A 338 -19.90 -0.81 -15.71
CA ARG A 338 -19.78 0.61 -15.32
C ARG A 338 -18.38 1.16 -15.60
N LYS A 339 -17.36 0.29 -15.75
CA LYS A 339 -15.98 0.70 -16.02
C LYS A 339 -15.39 -0.16 -17.15
N LEU A 340 -14.97 0.50 -18.22
CA LEU A 340 -14.32 -0.09 -19.41
C LEU A 340 -12.92 -0.68 -19.12
N ASP A 341 -12.42 -0.60 -17.88
CA ASP A 341 -10.98 -0.74 -17.59
C ASP A 341 -10.52 -2.15 -17.19
N ARG A 342 -11.41 -3.15 -17.10
CA ARG A 342 -11.07 -4.49 -16.54
C ARG A 342 -11.01 -5.63 -17.56
N THR A 343 -11.57 -5.41 -18.74
CA THR A 343 -11.51 -6.35 -19.87
C THR A 343 -11.06 -5.62 -21.12
N ASP A 344 -10.56 -6.36 -22.09
CA ASP A 344 -10.18 -5.82 -23.39
C ASP A 344 -11.38 -5.61 -24.33
N VAL A 345 -12.61 -5.63 -23.79
CA VAL A 345 -13.85 -5.58 -24.58
C VAL A 345 -13.91 -4.34 -25.47
N ALA A 346 -13.40 -3.21 -24.99
CA ALA A 346 -13.32 -1.95 -25.73
C ALA A 346 -12.28 -1.99 -26.86
N GLN A 347 -11.28 -2.86 -26.73
CA GLN A 347 -10.20 -3.10 -27.70
C GLN A 347 -10.46 -4.35 -28.56
N SER A 348 -11.56 -5.06 -28.32
CA SER A 348 -11.96 -6.27 -29.04
C SER A 348 -12.89 -5.96 -30.23
N ASP A 349 -13.23 -6.99 -30.99
CA ASP A 349 -14.21 -6.92 -32.08
C ASP A 349 -15.63 -6.52 -31.59
N PHE A 350 -15.87 -6.57 -30.27
CA PHE A 350 -17.15 -6.19 -29.64
C PHE A 350 -17.24 -4.69 -29.33
N SER A 351 -16.20 -3.90 -29.60
CA SER A 351 -16.21 -2.43 -29.45
C SER A 351 -17.39 -1.77 -30.18
N ASN A 352 -17.80 -2.34 -31.31
CA ASN A 352 -18.95 -1.88 -32.11
C ASN A 352 -20.32 -2.08 -31.44
N LEU A 353 -20.38 -2.83 -30.33
CA LEU A 353 -21.60 -3.05 -29.55
C LEU A 353 -21.81 -1.99 -28.46
N ALA A 354 -20.93 -0.99 -28.39
CA ALA A 354 -21.06 0.12 -27.47
C ALA A 354 -22.29 0.96 -27.82
N THR A 355 -23.08 1.29 -26.80
CA THR A 355 -24.32 2.05 -26.96
C THR A 355 -24.57 2.94 -25.74
N ASP A 356 -25.34 4.00 -25.95
CA ASP A 356 -25.75 4.89 -24.86
C ASP A 356 -26.92 4.27 -24.10
N ASN A 357 -26.88 4.35 -22.79
CA ASN A 357 -27.96 3.95 -21.90
C ASN A 357 -28.27 5.11 -20.95
N PRO A 358 -29.21 6.00 -21.33
CA PRO A 358 -29.55 7.18 -20.53
C PRO A 358 -30.22 6.79 -19.21
N ASP A 359 -30.95 5.67 -19.15
CA ASP A 359 -31.59 5.17 -17.92
C ASP A 359 -30.55 4.80 -16.84
N LEU A 360 -29.33 4.44 -17.24
CA LEU A 360 -28.20 4.14 -16.33
C LEU A 360 -27.13 5.24 -16.30
N ASN A 361 -27.37 6.36 -17.02
CA ASN A 361 -26.39 7.44 -17.22
C ASN A 361 -25.03 6.95 -17.74
N ILE A 362 -25.04 5.99 -18.68
CA ILE A 362 -23.82 5.45 -19.30
C ILE A 362 -23.80 5.87 -20.77
N LEU A 363 -22.71 6.54 -21.17
CA LEU A 363 -22.44 6.87 -22.57
C LEU A 363 -21.43 5.87 -23.13
N ASN A 364 -21.67 5.43 -24.37
CA ASN A 364 -20.79 4.55 -25.13
C ASN A 364 -20.36 3.28 -24.34
N GLY A 365 -21.32 2.67 -23.63
CA GLY A 365 -21.08 1.49 -22.79
C GLY A 365 -21.36 0.18 -23.52
N ILE A 366 -20.55 -0.85 -23.23
CA ILE A 366 -20.82 -2.22 -23.69
C ILE A 366 -21.46 -2.99 -22.54
N PHE A 367 -22.70 -3.44 -22.73
CA PHE A 367 -23.46 -4.10 -21.66
C PHE A 367 -23.34 -5.61 -21.72
N THR A 368 -23.28 -6.26 -20.56
CA THR A 368 -23.14 -7.72 -20.49
C THR A 368 -24.36 -8.46 -21.03
N TYR A 369 -25.54 -7.84 -20.99
CA TYR A 369 -26.75 -8.38 -21.61
C TYR A 369 -26.77 -8.27 -23.15
N ASN A 370 -25.83 -7.54 -23.76
CA ASN A 370 -25.64 -7.48 -25.21
C ASN A 370 -24.68 -8.57 -25.72
N LEU A 371 -24.03 -9.31 -24.81
CA LEU A 371 -23.05 -10.34 -25.14
C LEU A 371 -23.57 -11.72 -24.74
N THR A 372 -23.28 -12.73 -25.55
CA THR A 372 -23.51 -14.12 -25.15
C THR A 372 -22.43 -14.58 -24.18
N TRP A 373 -22.72 -15.64 -23.41
CA TRP A 373 -21.71 -16.24 -22.53
C TRP A 373 -20.46 -16.69 -23.30
N SER A 374 -20.62 -17.25 -24.50
CA SER A 374 -19.49 -17.68 -25.34
C SER A 374 -18.64 -16.50 -25.81
N GLN A 375 -19.24 -15.35 -26.14
CA GLN A 375 -18.50 -14.13 -26.48
C GLN A 375 -17.74 -13.58 -25.27
N ILE A 376 -18.40 -13.55 -24.11
CA ILE A 376 -17.77 -13.11 -22.86
C ILE A 376 -16.54 -13.97 -22.52
N GLN A 377 -16.59 -15.28 -22.78
CA GLN A 377 -15.46 -16.19 -22.56
C GLN A 377 -14.25 -15.93 -23.47
N THR A 378 -14.40 -15.15 -24.55
CA THR A 378 -13.28 -14.80 -25.46
C THR A 378 -12.53 -13.54 -25.05
N LEU A 379 -13.10 -12.74 -24.13
CA LEU A 379 -12.48 -11.49 -23.66
C LEU A 379 -11.24 -11.77 -22.82
N LYS A 380 -10.22 -10.93 -22.96
CA LYS A 380 -9.01 -10.96 -22.13
C LYS A 380 -9.08 -9.86 -21.06
N HIS A 381 -8.21 -10.00 -20.07
CA HIS A 381 -8.09 -9.01 -19.00
C HIS A 381 -7.10 -7.92 -19.35
N VAL A 382 -7.40 -6.70 -18.91
CA VAL A 382 -6.46 -5.57 -18.94
C VAL A 382 -5.96 -5.33 -17.51
N ILE A 383 -4.65 -5.38 -17.30
CA ILE A 383 -4.01 -4.99 -16.04
C ILE A 383 -3.32 -3.63 -16.26
N LEU A 384 -3.59 -2.67 -15.37
CA LEU A 384 -2.72 -1.52 -15.17
C LEU A 384 -1.62 -1.93 -14.17
N HIS A 385 -0.43 -2.24 -14.69
CA HIS A 385 0.83 -2.51 -13.96
C HIS A 385 0.86 -3.75 -13.02
N PHE A 386 1.69 -4.76 -13.34
CA PHE A 386 1.99 -5.88 -12.44
C PHE A 386 3.51 -6.07 -12.31
N GLN A 387 3.98 -6.25 -11.06
CA GLN A 387 5.32 -6.76 -10.71
C GLN A 387 5.21 -8.30 -10.54
N PRO A 388 5.99 -9.12 -11.26
CA PRO A 388 5.64 -10.52 -11.52
C PRO A 388 5.92 -11.58 -10.42
N GLU A 389 6.30 -11.23 -9.19
CA GLU A 389 6.98 -12.20 -8.31
C GLU A 389 6.19 -12.91 -7.19
N TYR A 390 4.85 -12.81 -7.11
CA TYR A 390 4.09 -13.47 -6.03
C TYR A 390 2.91 -14.33 -6.53
N VAL A 391 3.16 -15.63 -6.73
CA VAL A 391 2.10 -16.65 -6.88
C VAL A 391 1.76 -17.22 -5.51
N LEU A 392 0.66 -16.77 -4.91
CA LEU A 392 0.16 -17.32 -3.64
C LEU A 392 -0.68 -18.58 -3.88
N HIS A 393 -0.22 -19.71 -3.37
CA HIS A 393 -1.03 -20.93 -3.21
C HIS A 393 -2.11 -20.70 -2.13
N ALA A 394 -3.36 -20.51 -2.55
CA ALA A 394 -4.51 -20.46 -1.65
C ALA A 394 -4.98 -21.88 -1.27
N SER A 395 -4.68 -22.33 -0.05
CA SER A 395 -5.27 -23.52 0.56
C SER A 395 -6.23 -23.11 1.68
N HIS A 396 -7.46 -23.64 1.61
CA HIS A 396 -8.52 -23.59 2.63
C HIS A 396 -8.88 -22.20 3.19
N ILE A 397 -9.73 -21.46 2.47
CA ILE A 397 -10.39 -20.24 2.99
C ILE A 397 -11.85 -20.57 3.33
N SER A 398 -12.26 -20.31 4.57
CA SER A 398 -13.66 -20.26 4.99
C SER A 398 -14.33 -19.03 4.36
N ALA A 399 -14.66 -19.12 3.07
CA ALA A 399 -15.15 -17.98 2.30
C ALA A 399 -16.61 -17.64 2.64
N VAL A 400 -16.85 -16.35 2.91
CA VAL A 400 -18.19 -15.76 2.95
C VAL A 400 -18.57 -15.37 1.52
N ALA A 401 -19.73 -15.80 1.04
CA ALA A 401 -20.21 -15.38 -0.28
C ALA A 401 -20.89 -14.01 -0.15
N TRP A 402 -20.47 -13.07 -1.01
CA TRP A 402 -20.91 -11.67 -1.00
C TRP A 402 -21.40 -11.25 -2.40
N PRO A 403 -22.61 -11.66 -2.81
CA PRO A 403 -23.21 -11.20 -4.05
C PRO A 403 -23.71 -9.76 -3.91
N THR A 404 -23.26 -8.90 -4.82
CA THR A 404 -23.79 -7.54 -4.99
C THR A 404 -24.81 -7.54 -6.12
N ILE A 405 -26.01 -7.02 -5.86
CA ILE A 405 -27.07 -6.87 -6.86
C ILE A 405 -27.27 -5.37 -7.11
N GLU A 406 -27.12 -4.94 -8.35
CA GLU A 406 -27.26 -3.55 -8.79
C GLU A 406 -28.28 -3.48 -9.94
N ASN A 407 -29.00 -2.35 -10.02
CA ASN A 407 -29.92 -2.04 -11.13
C ASN A 407 -31.02 -3.10 -11.38
N ALA A 408 -31.50 -3.77 -10.33
CA ALA A 408 -32.46 -4.87 -10.46
C ALA A 408 -33.79 -4.42 -11.10
N ALA A 409 -34.32 -3.25 -10.70
CA ALA A 409 -35.54 -2.70 -11.28
C ALA A 409 -35.41 -2.40 -12.78
N TYR A 410 -34.30 -1.79 -13.19
CA TYR A 410 -33.98 -1.53 -14.61
C TYR A 410 -33.94 -2.84 -15.41
N LEU A 411 -33.20 -3.84 -14.93
CA LEU A 411 -33.06 -5.13 -15.61
C LEU A 411 -34.41 -5.85 -15.72
N ALA A 412 -35.26 -5.79 -14.70
CA ALA A 412 -36.57 -6.40 -14.71
C ALA A 412 -37.54 -5.71 -15.69
N GLN A 413 -37.61 -4.38 -15.70
CA GLN A 413 -38.55 -3.64 -16.56
C GLN A 413 -38.07 -3.49 -18.01
N LYS A 414 -36.80 -3.13 -18.21
CA LYS A 414 -36.28 -2.71 -19.52
C LYS A 414 -35.69 -3.88 -20.29
N GLN A 415 -35.08 -4.83 -19.59
CA GLN A 415 -34.44 -6.00 -20.20
C GLN A 415 -35.24 -7.29 -20.01
N GLY A 416 -36.30 -7.29 -19.20
CA GLY A 416 -37.06 -8.49 -18.88
C GLY A 416 -36.17 -9.54 -18.18
N LEU A 417 -35.27 -9.14 -17.30
CA LEU A 417 -34.33 -9.99 -16.56
C LEU A 417 -34.56 -9.86 -15.05
N GLY A 418 -35.17 -10.87 -14.43
CA GLY A 418 -35.37 -10.94 -12.98
C GLY A 418 -34.12 -11.46 -12.27
N VAL A 419 -33.17 -10.58 -11.96
CA VAL A 419 -31.88 -10.99 -11.35
C VAL A 419 -32.05 -11.59 -9.96
N THR A 420 -32.99 -11.07 -9.16
CA THR A 420 -33.23 -11.54 -7.79
C THR A 420 -33.66 -13.01 -7.75
N ASP A 421 -34.62 -13.42 -8.58
CA ASP A 421 -35.10 -14.80 -8.66
C ASP A 421 -33.99 -15.76 -9.13
N VAL A 422 -33.17 -15.32 -10.09
CA VAL A 422 -32.01 -16.07 -10.59
C VAL A 422 -30.97 -16.27 -9.47
N VAL A 423 -30.71 -15.23 -8.67
CA VAL A 423 -29.77 -15.32 -7.56
C VAL A 423 -30.26 -16.27 -6.48
N VAL A 424 -31.55 -16.18 -6.11
CA VAL A 424 -32.16 -17.10 -5.14
C VAL A 424 -32.09 -18.56 -5.61
N ASP A 425 -32.43 -18.83 -6.87
CA ASP A 425 -32.38 -20.17 -7.46
C ASP A 425 -30.95 -20.74 -7.45
N ALA A 426 -29.96 -19.94 -7.84
CA ALA A 426 -28.56 -20.36 -7.86
C ALA A 426 -28.00 -20.61 -6.44
N LEU A 427 -28.31 -19.74 -5.47
CA LEU A 427 -27.91 -19.94 -4.06
C LEU A 427 -28.57 -21.21 -3.48
N SER A 428 -29.83 -21.45 -3.83
CA SER A 428 -30.55 -22.67 -3.47
C SER A 428 -29.89 -23.92 -4.06
N LYS A 429 -29.59 -23.92 -5.37
CA LYS A 429 -28.90 -25.01 -6.06
C LYS A 429 -27.50 -25.28 -5.53
N ALA A 430 -26.81 -24.24 -5.08
CA ALA A 430 -25.50 -24.36 -4.44
C ALA A 430 -25.56 -24.85 -2.98
N GLY A 431 -26.76 -25.01 -2.41
CA GLY A 431 -26.97 -25.52 -1.06
C GLY A 431 -26.81 -24.49 0.06
N TYR A 432 -26.66 -23.20 -0.26
CA TYR A 432 -26.49 -22.13 0.73
C TYR A 432 -27.73 -21.86 1.58
N ASN A 433 -28.90 -22.34 1.14
CA ASN A 433 -30.14 -22.28 1.93
C ASN A 433 -30.13 -23.27 3.12
N ASN A 434 -29.34 -24.35 3.07
CA ASN A 434 -29.43 -25.50 3.99
C ASN A 434 -28.16 -25.76 4.83
N GLN A 435 -27.09 -24.97 4.70
CA GLN A 435 -25.81 -25.21 5.41
C GLN A 435 -25.35 -24.01 6.26
N THR A 436 -25.02 -24.30 7.52
CA THR A 436 -24.64 -23.35 8.58
C THR A 436 -23.15 -23.02 8.69
N THR A 437 -22.28 -23.65 7.88
CA THR A 437 -20.82 -23.46 7.99
C THR A 437 -20.28 -22.28 7.17
N LYS A 438 -21.01 -21.78 6.17
CA LYS A 438 -20.61 -20.65 5.34
C LYS A 438 -21.67 -19.54 5.40
N LYS A 439 -21.26 -18.39 5.91
CA LYS A 439 -22.10 -17.18 5.98
C LYS A 439 -22.27 -16.61 4.58
N VAL A 440 -23.50 -16.20 4.22
CA VAL A 440 -23.79 -15.48 2.97
C VAL A 440 -24.39 -14.13 3.34
N MET A 441 -23.87 -13.08 2.70
CA MET A 441 -24.30 -11.71 2.95
C MET A 441 -24.69 -11.07 1.61
N ILE A 442 -25.97 -10.69 1.48
CA ILE A 442 -26.49 -10.08 0.25
C ILE A 442 -26.34 -8.58 0.35
N ARG A 443 -25.64 -7.98 -0.62
CA ARG A 443 -25.42 -6.54 -0.68
C ARG A 443 -26.21 -5.91 -1.82
N SER A 444 -26.85 -4.78 -1.55
CA SER A 444 -27.46 -3.94 -2.57
C SER A 444 -27.61 -2.51 -2.06
N SER A 445 -27.58 -1.54 -2.98
CA SER A 445 -28.04 -0.18 -2.70
C SER A 445 -29.55 -0.01 -2.89
N ASP A 446 -30.22 -1.03 -3.42
CA ASP A 446 -31.67 -1.08 -3.60
C ASP A 446 -32.33 -1.81 -2.40
N SER A 447 -33.10 -1.04 -1.63
CA SER A 447 -33.88 -1.49 -0.48
C SER A 447 -34.93 -2.54 -0.86
N ALA A 448 -35.54 -2.45 -2.05
CA ALA A 448 -36.56 -3.39 -2.52
C ALA A 448 -35.94 -4.75 -2.85
N VAL A 449 -34.69 -4.78 -3.35
CA VAL A 449 -33.89 -6.00 -3.46
C VAL A 449 -33.70 -6.65 -2.10
N LEU A 450 -33.22 -5.91 -1.10
CA LEU A 450 -32.98 -6.47 0.24
C LEU A 450 -34.27 -6.99 0.89
N LEU A 451 -35.38 -6.28 0.74
CA LEU A 451 -36.70 -6.73 1.21
C LEU A 451 -37.15 -8.06 0.56
N LYS A 452 -36.89 -8.26 -0.73
CA LYS A 452 -37.18 -9.52 -1.43
C LYS A 452 -36.36 -10.70 -0.91
N PHE A 453 -35.11 -10.47 -0.50
CA PHE A 453 -34.28 -11.52 0.12
C PHE A 453 -34.67 -11.77 1.58
N LYS A 454 -35.12 -10.73 2.29
CA LYS A 454 -35.61 -10.84 3.67
C LYS A 454 -36.80 -11.78 3.79
N SER A 455 -37.70 -11.80 2.81
CA SER A 455 -38.86 -12.71 2.81
C SER A 455 -38.51 -14.16 2.49
N SER A 456 -37.34 -14.41 1.90
CA SER A 456 -37.05 -15.65 1.18
C SER A 456 -35.90 -16.47 1.78
N SER A 457 -35.19 -15.94 2.78
CA SER A 457 -33.94 -16.53 3.28
C SER A 457 -33.48 -15.99 4.64
N ASN A 458 -32.53 -16.67 5.28
CA ASN A 458 -31.86 -16.26 6.53
C ASN A 458 -30.49 -15.59 6.27
N TYR A 459 -30.30 -14.95 5.11
CA TYR A 459 -29.05 -14.29 4.78
C TYR A 459 -28.88 -12.98 5.57
N GLU A 460 -27.62 -12.59 5.83
CA GLU A 460 -27.35 -11.24 6.32
C GLU A 460 -27.57 -10.25 5.17
N LEU A 461 -28.33 -9.19 5.42
CA LEU A 461 -28.67 -8.19 4.41
C LEU A 461 -27.88 -6.92 4.70
N VAL A 462 -27.20 -6.43 3.67
CA VAL A 462 -26.25 -5.35 3.77
C VAL A 462 -26.62 -4.23 2.81
N TYR A 463 -26.95 -3.08 3.38
CA TYR A 463 -27.29 -1.89 2.62
C TYR A 463 -26.02 -1.15 2.18
N LEU A 464 -25.90 -0.84 0.89
CA LEU A 464 -24.82 -0.01 0.36
C LEU A 464 -25.30 1.43 0.23
N VAL A 465 -24.60 2.35 0.90
CA VAL A 465 -24.78 3.79 0.65
C VAL A 465 -23.91 4.16 -0.55
N ASP A 466 -24.54 4.44 -1.69
CA ASP A 466 -23.83 4.61 -2.97
C ASP A 466 -23.00 5.89 -3.08
N ASN A 467 -23.41 6.96 -2.39
CA ASN A 467 -22.77 8.28 -2.44
C ASN A 467 -22.14 8.66 -1.10
N ASP A 468 -21.15 9.55 -1.14
CA ASP A 468 -20.60 10.14 0.07
C ASP A 468 -21.67 10.96 0.80
N VAL A 469 -21.81 10.75 2.11
CA VAL A 469 -22.78 11.47 2.95
C VAL A 469 -22.09 12.08 4.16
N ARG A 470 -22.50 13.30 4.53
CA ARG A 470 -21.96 13.97 5.73
C ARG A 470 -22.70 13.59 7.01
N ASP A 471 -23.95 13.14 6.90
CA ASP A 471 -24.78 12.74 8.02
C ASP A 471 -25.92 11.81 7.57
N ILE A 472 -26.54 11.11 8.53
CA ILE A 472 -27.74 10.28 8.32
C ILE A 472 -28.77 10.65 9.40
N LEU A 473 -30.03 10.90 8.99
CA LEU A 473 -31.11 11.17 9.94
C LEU A 473 -31.49 9.91 10.72
N ASN A 474 -31.84 10.08 12.00
CA ASN A 474 -32.23 8.94 12.85
C ASN A 474 -33.45 8.19 12.31
N SER A 475 -34.40 8.89 11.67
CA SER A 475 -35.56 8.27 11.00
C SER A 475 -35.10 7.37 9.85
N THR A 476 -34.17 7.83 9.02
CA THR A 476 -33.56 7.04 7.93
C THR A 476 -32.89 5.76 8.46
N ILE A 477 -32.17 5.85 9.58
CA ILE A 477 -31.53 4.66 10.19
C ILE A 477 -32.59 3.63 10.64
N LEU A 478 -33.71 4.09 11.19
CA LEU A 478 -34.82 3.22 11.56
C LEU A 478 -35.46 2.54 10.34
N GLU A 479 -35.56 3.25 9.21
CA GLU A 479 -36.01 2.66 7.94
C GLU A 479 -35.03 1.60 7.43
N ILE A 480 -33.72 1.89 7.42
CA ILE A 480 -32.68 0.93 7.00
C ILE A 480 -32.77 -0.37 7.82
N LYS A 481 -33.00 -0.27 9.14
CA LYS A 481 -33.16 -1.44 10.02
C LYS A 481 -34.34 -2.34 9.66
N LYS A 482 -35.33 -1.84 8.90
CA LYS A 482 -36.44 -2.66 8.43
C LYS A 482 -36.01 -3.68 7.39
N PHE A 483 -34.89 -3.48 6.69
CA PHE A 483 -34.45 -4.37 5.61
C PHE A 483 -33.00 -4.83 5.70
N ALA A 484 -32.14 -4.16 6.46
CA ALA A 484 -30.73 -4.52 6.63
C ALA A 484 -30.29 -4.55 8.09
N SER A 485 -29.29 -5.38 8.41
CA SER A 485 -28.62 -5.40 9.72
C SER A 485 -27.21 -4.79 9.68
N SER A 486 -26.72 -4.52 8.48
CA SER A 486 -25.36 -4.05 8.23
C SER A 486 -25.37 -3.01 7.11
N VAL A 487 -24.43 -2.07 7.15
CA VAL A 487 -24.31 -0.96 6.20
C VAL A 487 -22.87 -0.89 5.67
N VAL A 488 -22.72 -0.66 4.37
CA VAL A 488 -21.45 -0.35 3.73
C VAL A 488 -21.41 1.13 3.42
N LEU A 489 -20.31 1.79 3.83
CA LEU A 489 -20.02 3.18 3.55
C LEU A 489 -18.76 3.32 2.69
N SER A 490 -18.70 4.37 1.91
CA SER A 490 -17.46 4.86 1.32
C SER A 490 -16.54 5.48 2.37
N LYS A 491 -15.23 5.51 2.11
CA LYS A 491 -14.26 6.23 2.96
C LYS A 491 -14.60 7.72 3.14
N GLY A 492 -15.12 8.38 2.10
CA GLY A 492 -15.52 9.80 2.14
C GLY A 492 -16.69 10.10 3.07
N SER A 493 -17.55 9.11 3.36
CA SER A 493 -18.61 9.21 4.37
C SER A 493 -18.11 9.03 5.80
N VAL A 494 -16.84 8.66 5.99
CA VAL A 494 -16.19 8.49 7.30
C VAL A 494 -15.25 9.65 7.55
N PHE A 495 -14.30 9.82 6.64
CA PHE A 495 -13.35 10.93 6.60
C PHE A 495 -13.49 11.64 5.25
N PRO A 496 -14.19 12.78 5.21
CA PRO A 496 -14.28 13.59 4.01
C PRO A 496 -12.90 14.05 3.57
N THR A 497 -12.68 14.08 2.26
CA THR A 497 -11.38 14.44 1.67
C THR A 497 -11.53 15.52 0.63
N ASP A 498 -10.57 16.42 0.57
CA ASP A 498 -10.46 17.48 -0.45
C ASP A 498 -9.02 17.49 -0.99
N GLU A 499 -8.86 17.41 -2.31
CA GLU A 499 -7.56 17.21 -2.98
C GLU A 499 -6.63 16.16 -2.30
N ALA A 500 -7.23 15.06 -1.82
CA ALA A 500 -6.59 13.98 -1.07
C ALA A 500 -6.08 14.35 0.34
N PHE A 501 -6.59 15.40 0.96
CA PHE A 501 -6.41 15.70 2.40
C PHE A 501 -7.67 15.40 3.18
N ILE A 502 -7.54 14.85 4.38
CA ILE A 502 -8.66 14.68 5.31
C ILE A 502 -9.05 16.04 5.87
N THR A 503 -10.28 16.47 5.62
CA THR A 503 -10.79 17.78 6.08
C THR A 503 -11.51 17.68 7.43
N GLY A 504 -11.97 16.50 7.81
CA GLY A 504 -12.66 16.26 9.07
C GLY A 504 -13.12 14.81 9.24
N GLU A 505 -14.04 14.61 10.16
CA GLU A 505 -14.71 13.33 10.42
C GLU A 505 -16.23 13.51 10.43
N THR A 506 -16.97 12.46 10.09
CA THR A 506 -18.43 12.48 10.17
C THR A 506 -18.94 11.72 11.40
N ALA A 507 -20.17 12.04 11.83
CA ALA A 507 -20.87 11.30 12.88
C ALA A 507 -21.61 10.05 12.36
N VAL A 508 -21.43 9.68 11.08
CA VAL A 508 -22.24 8.64 10.42
C VAL A 508 -22.02 7.26 11.06
N VAL A 509 -20.76 6.85 11.22
CA VAL A 509 -20.38 5.57 11.83
C VAL A 509 -20.92 5.43 13.27
N PRO A 510 -20.63 6.36 14.21
CA PRO A 510 -21.12 6.22 15.58
C PRO A 510 -22.66 6.26 15.66
N LYS A 511 -23.34 7.03 14.80
CA LYS A 511 -24.81 7.01 14.72
C LYS A 511 -25.33 5.64 14.30
N LEU A 512 -24.82 5.04 13.22
CA LEU A 512 -25.26 3.71 12.78
C LEU A 512 -25.04 2.65 13.87
N GLN A 513 -23.89 2.69 14.55
CA GLN A 513 -23.56 1.78 15.63
C GLN A 513 -24.44 1.95 16.87
N ALA A 514 -24.82 3.18 17.22
CA ALA A 514 -25.77 3.45 18.31
C ALA A 514 -27.14 2.79 18.08
N PHE A 515 -27.50 2.52 16.82
CA PHE A 515 -28.71 1.79 16.44
C PHE A 515 -28.47 0.28 16.24
N ASN A 516 -27.31 -0.25 16.63
CA ASN A 516 -26.90 -1.65 16.47
C ASN A 516 -26.81 -2.12 15.00
N LEU A 517 -26.47 -1.23 14.07
CA LEU A 517 -26.10 -1.62 12.71
C LEU A 517 -24.59 -1.90 12.64
N THR A 518 -24.22 -2.99 11.97
CA THR A 518 -22.82 -3.31 11.70
C THR A 518 -22.31 -2.46 10.54
N VAL A 519 -21.15 -1.80 10.69
CA VAL A 519 -20.62 -0.88 9.67
C VAL A 519 -19.38 -1.46 9.01
N TYR A 520 -19.42 -1.55 7.68
CA TYR A 520 -18.29 -1.92 6.82
C TYR A 520 -17.88 -0.72 5.96
N VAL A 521 -16.60 -0.58 5.64
CA VAL A 521 -16.10 0.55 4.82
C VAL A 521 -15.35 0.07 3.58
N GLU A 522 -15.54 0.76 2.46
CA GLU A 522 -14.90 0.46 1.17
C GLU A 522 -14.30 1.69 0.46
N TYR A 523 -13.28 1.54 -0.41
CA TYR A 523 -12.40 0.36 -0.60
C TYR A 523 -11.02 0.69 -0.02
N PHE A 524 -10.44 -0.26 0.71
CA PHE A 524 -9.05 -0.16 1.16
C PHE A 524 -8.11 -0.78 0.11
N ARG A 525 -7.04 -0.06 -0.17
CA ARG A 525 -6.12 -0.32 -1.27
C ARG A 525 -4.69 -0.17 -0.77
N ASN A 526 -3.74 -0.86 -1.39
CA ASN A 526 -2.32 -0.76 -1.03
C ASN A 526 -1.59 0.24 -1.92
N GLU A 527 -2.15 0.60 -3.07
CA GLU A 527 -1.53 1.49 -4.03
C GLU A 527 -1.36 2.88 -3.42
N PHE A 528 -0.14 3.39 -3.42
CA PHE A 528 0.27 4.61 -2.70
C PHE A 528 -0.49 5.89 -3.07
N VAL A 529 -1.15 5.92 -4.23
CA VAL A 529 -1.95 7.07 -4.72
C VAL A 529 -3.42 7.00 -4.30
N SER A 530 -3.83 5.94 -3.59
CA SER A 530 -5.24 5.68 -3.27
C SER A 530 -5.65 6.18 -1.87
N GLN A 531 -4.68 6.50 -1.01
CA GLN A 531 -4.90 7.00 0.34
C GLN A 531 -4.70 8.52 0.38
N PRO A 532 -5.51 9.24 1.18
CA PRO A 532 -5.21 10.61 1.57
C PRO A 532 -3.81 10.79 2.16
N TRP A 533 -3.23 11.98 1.98
CA TRP A 533 -1.88 12.33 2.46
C TRP A 533 -1.70 12.16 3.96
N ASP A 534 -2.78 12.38 4.72
CA ASP A 534 -2.80 12.24 6.18
C ASP A 534 -2.49 10.81 6.64
N PHE A 535 -2.72 9.79 5.79
CA PHE A 535 -2.34 8.41 6.08
C PHE A 535 -0.90 8.06 5.65
N PHE A 536 -0.11 9.05 5.23
CA PHE A 536 1.31 8.88 4.87
C PHE A 536 1.56 7.86 3.74
N SER A 537 0.57 7.64 2.87
CA SER A 537 0.57 6.57 1.86
C SER A 537 0.75 5.16 2.44
N ASP A 538 0.36 4.96 3.71
CA ASP A 538 0.46 3.67 4.40
C ASP A 538 -0.94 3.06 4.61
N ALA A 539 -1.15 1.87 4.03
CA ALA A 539 -2.41 1.16 4.11
C ALA A 539 -2.75 0.69 5.53
N TYR A 540 -1.74 0.39 6.37
CA TYR A 540 -1.97 0.00 7.76
C TYR A 540 -2.40 1.19 8.60
N VAL A 541 -1.85 2.38 8.36
CA VAL A 541 -2.28 3.63 9.03
C VAL A 541 -3.73 3.96 8.69
N GLU A 542 -4.12 3.82 7.41
CA GLU A 542 -5.50 4.01 6.97
C GLU A 542 -6.45 3.01 7.64
N ILE A 543 -6.14 1.71 7.60
CA ILE A 543 -6.94 0.66 8.25
C ILE A 543 -7.02 0.91 9.76
N ASN A 544 -5.91 1.20 10.41
CA ASN A 544 -5.85 1.44 11.85
C ASN A 544 -6.72 2.64 12.27
N THR A 545 -6.69 3.73 11.50
CA THR A 545 -7.51 4.91 11.81
C THR A 545 -9.00 4.59 11.67
N HIS A 546 -9.42 3.89 10.62
CA HIS A 546 -10.82 3.50 10.49
C HIS A 546 -11.26 2.49 11.55
N VAL A 547 -10.40 1.55 11.92
CA VAL A 547 -10.76 0.45 12.84
C VAL A 547 -10.65 0.87 14.30
N SER A 548 -9.52 1.42 14.71
CA SER A 548 -9.23 1.72 16.12
C SER A 548 -9.84 3.04 16.57
N TYR A 549 -9.96 4.03 15.68
CA TYR A 549 -10.53 5.34 16.02
C TYR A 549 -12.01 5.45 15.66
N MET A 550 -12.43 5.12 14.43
CA MET A 550 -13.86 5.13 14.07
C MET A 550 -14.63 3.88 14.53
N GLY A 551 -13.94 2.81 14.92
CA GLY A 551 -14.58 1.62 15.47
C GLY A 551 -15.33 0.76 14.44
N ILE A 552 -14.99 0.84 13.14
CA ILE A 552 -15.72 0.08 12.11
C ILE A 552 -15.62 -1.43 12.33
N ASN A 553 -16.63 -2.18 11.88
CA ASN A 553 -16.72 -3.61 12.12
C ASN A 553 -16.04 -4.47 11.04
N GLY A 554 -15.71 -3.88 9.89
CA GLY A 554 -14.97 -4.58 8.85
C GLY A 554 -14.55 -3.70 7.68
N VAL A 555 -13.58 -4.21 6.93
CA VAL A 555 -12.97 -3.53 5.79
C VAL A 555 -13.24 -4.32 4.52
N ILE A 556 -13.59 -3.62 3.44
CA ILE A 556 -13.71 -4.17 2.10
C ILE A 556 -12.45 -3.76 1.33
N THR A 557 -11.69 -4.73 0.83
CA THR A 557 -10.37 -4.49 0.24
C THR A 557 -10.06 -5.41 -0.93
N ASP A 558 -9.36 -4.87 -1.94
CA ASP A 558 -8.78 -5.65 -3.03
C ASP A 558 -7.47 -6.37 -2.61
N PHE A 559 -6.96 -6.08 -1.39
CA PHE A 559 -5.72 -6.58 -0.78
C PHE A 559 -5.97 -7.30 0.56
N PRO A 560 -6.69 -8.44 0.56
CA PRO A 560 -7.10 -9.12 1.78
C PRO A 560 -5.92 -9.60 2.66
N ALA A 561 -4.74 -9.83 2.08
CA ALA A 561 -3.54 -10.20 2.84
C ALA A 561 -3.10 -9.08 3.80
N THR A 562 -3.15 -7.82 3.37
CA THR A 562 -2.83 -6.65 4.21
C THR A 562 -3.77 -6.58 5.41
N ALA A 563 -5.08 -6.58 5.17
CA ALA A 563 -6.07 -6.50 6.23
C ALA A 563 -6.05 -7.73 7.16
N ALA A 564 -5.78 -8.93 6.63
CA ALA A 564 -5.61 -10.12 7.46
C ALA A 564 -4.33 -10.08 8.31
N LYS A 565 -3.25 -9.42 7.83
CA LYS A 565 -2.04 -9.20 8.61
C LYS A 565 -2.27 -8.16 9.70
N TYR A 566 -2.98 -7.07 9.40
CA TYR A 566 -3.41 -6.06 10.37
C TYR A 566 -4.15 -6.70 11.57
N ARG A 567 -5.05 -7.65 11.33
CA ARG A 567 -5.77 -8.36 12.42
C ARG A 567 -4.87 -9.04 13.44
N ARG A 568 -3.65 -9.41 13.05
CA ARG A 568 -2.66 -10.09 13.91
C ARG A 568 -1.56 -9.14 14.39
N ASN A 569 -1.66 -7.86 14.06
CA ASN A 569 -0.71 -6.83 14.49
C ASN A 569 -0.55 -6.87 16.02
N ARG A 570 0.67 -7.16 16.50
CA ARG A 570 0.97 -7.28 17.94
C ARG A 570 0.86 -5.96 18.69
N CYS A 571 1.13 -4.83 18.03
CA CYS A 571 1.04 -3.49 18.62
C CYS A 571 -0.38 -3.15 19.09
N LEU A 572 -1.42 -3.73 18.47
CA LEU A 572 -2.81 -3.59 18.93
C LEU A 572 -3.05 -4.22 20.32
N GLY A 573 -2.20 -5.17 20.72
CA GLY A 573 -2.24 -5.82 22.04
C GLY A 573 -1.32 -5.18 23.07
N TYR A 574 -0.57 -4.12 22.71
CA TYR A 574 0.29 -3.42 23.66
C TYR A 574 -0.54 -2.60 24.64
N LYS A 575 -0.06 -2.46 25.89
CA LYS A 575 -0.73 -1.64 26.91
C LYS A 575 -0.76 -0.16 26.53
N GLU A 576 0.33 0.31 25.94
CA GLU A 576 0.48 1.65 25.40
C GLU A 576 0.65 1.50 23.89
N VAL A 577 -0.25 2.13 23.14
CA VAL A 577 -0.20 2.09 21.68
C VAL A 577 1.00 2.91 21.22
N PRO A 578 1.91 2.35 20.40
CA PRO A 578 3.03 3.10 19.88
C PRO A 578 2.60 4.30 19.02
N LEU A 579 3.42 5.35 18.96
CA LEU A 579 3.08 6.59 18.24
C LEU A 579 2.80 6.35 16.75
N TYR A 580 3.57 5.48 16.10
CA TYR A 580 3.37 5.09 14.70
C TYR A 580 2.14 4.20 14.47
N MET A 581 1.45 3.74 15.54
CA MET A 581 0.15 3.07 15.50
C MET A 581 -0.97 3.97 16.06
N THR A 582 -0.70 5.27 16.27
CA THR A 582 -1.73 6.21 16.71
C THR A 582 -2.61 6.60 15.52
N PRO A 583 -3.94 6.60 15.68
CA PRO A 583 -4.85 7.05 14.63
C PRO A 583 -4.56 8.48 14.18
N VAL A 584 -4.70 8.71 12.88
CA VAL A 584 -4.51 10.01 12.26
C VAL A 584 -5.56 10.99 12.77
N GLN A 585 -5.14 12.21 13.09
CA GLN A 585 -6.03 13.29 13.50
C GLN A 585 -6.65 13.97 12.25
N PRO A 586 -7.98 13.97 12.10
CA PRO A 586 -8.62 14.62 10.97
C PRO A 586 -8.28 16.12 10.90
N GLY A 587 -7.98 16.62 9.70
CA GLY A 587 -7.60 18.02 9.49
C GLY A 587 -6.20 18.39 10.02
N GLY A 588 -5.41 17.43 10.50
CA GLY A 588 -4.07 17.69 11.03
C GLY A 588 -3.14 18.26 9.97
N LEU A 589 -3.09 17.65 8.78
CA LEU A 589 -2.13 18.03 7.75
C LEU A 589 -2.52 19.31 7.00
N ILE A 590 -3.81 19.48 6.69
CA ILE A 590 -4.33 20.68 6.00
C ILE A 590 -4.13 21.95 6.84
N SER A 591 -4.10 21.83 8.18
CA SER A 591 -3.85 22.95 9.09
C SER A 591 -2.43 23.53 8.98
N LEU A 592 -1.49 22.80 8.39
CA LEU A 592 -0.08 23.20 8.20
C LEU A 592 0.17 23.88 6.84
N MET A 593 -0.83 23.88 5.95
CA MET A 593 -0.72 24.47 4.62
C MET A 593 -0.86 25.98 4.67
N ALA A 594 -0.06 26.69 3.87
CA ALA A 594 -0.23 28.14 3.73
C ALA A 594 -1.56 28.46 3.03
N PRO A 595 -2.24 29.58 3.36
CA PRO A 595 -3.59 29.88 2.85
C PRO A 595 -3.73 29.84 1.32
N LYS A 596 -2.68 30.21 0.57
CA LYS A 596 -2.65 30.19 -0.90
C LYS A 596 -2.63 28.78 -1.52
N PHE A 597 -2.33 27.75 -0.73
CA PHE A 597 -2.28 26.36 -1.17
C PHE A 597 -3.44 25.54 -0.62
N LEU A 598 -4.31 26.11 0.22
CA LEU A 598 -5.49 25.41 0.68
C LEU A 598 -6.38 25.04 -0.53
N PRO A 599 -6.91 23.82 -0.57
CA PRO A 599 -7.83 23.44 -1.62
C PRO A 599 -9.10 24.32 -1.53
N PRO A 600 -9.76 24.56 -2.68
CA PRO A 600 -10.98 25.35 -2.71
C PRO A 600 -12.09 24.61 -1.95
N ALA A 601 -12.79 25.31 -1.07
CA ALA A 601 -13.85 24.70 -0.27
C ALA A 601 -14.90 24.00 -1.15
N GLU A 602 -15.00 22.68 -1.03
CA GLU A 602 -16.02 21.89 -1.70
C GLU A 602 -17.41 22.03 -1.06
N ALA A 603 -18.44 21.79 -1.86
CA ALA A 603 -19.80 21.74 -1.33
C ALA A 603 -19.95 20.57 -0.34
N PRO A 604 -20.61 20.75 0.81
CA PRO A 604 -20.79 19.66 1.75
C PRO A 604 -21.55 18.49 1.13
N ASN A 605 -21.08 17.27 1.40
CA ASN A 605 -21.79 16.05 1.01
C ASN A 605 -23.25 16.05 1.52
N PRO A 606 -24.19 15.41 0.81
CA PRO A 606 -25.59 15.37 1.21
C PRO A 606 -25.81 14.67 2.56
N VAL A 607 -26.98 14.91 3.15
CA VAL A 607 -27.47 14.16 4.32
C VAL A 607 -28.39 13.06 3.81
N LEU A 608 -28.22 11.82 4.28
CA LEU A 608 -29.07 10.72 3.88
C LEU A 608 -30.44 10.80 4.57
N THR A 609 -31.48 10.94 3.77
CA THR A 609 -32.87 11.09 4.19
C THR A 609 -33.70 9.83 3.89
N GLU A 610 -34.92 9.79 4.41
CA GLU A 610 -35.84 8.67 4.20
C GLU A 610 -36.16 8.44 2.71
N ASN A 611 -36.34 9.52 1.94
CA ASN A 611 -36.61 9.44 0.51
C ASN A 611 -35.47 8.80 -0.29
N ASP A 612 -34.24 8.85 0.23
CA ASP A 612 -33.06 8.28 -0.44
C ASP A 612 -32.96 6.77 -0.22
N VAL A 613 -33.68 6.22 0.76
CA VAL A 613 -33.64 4.78 1.10
C VAL A 613 -34.97 4.07 0.83
N THR A 614 -36.06 4.82 0.66
CA THR A 614 -37.38 4.25 0.34
C THR A 614 -37.58 4.14 -1.15
N GLU A 615 -37.68 2.91 -1.65
CA GLU A 615 -37.91 2.64 -3.06
C GLU A 615 -39.26 1.96 -3.30
N PRO A 616 -39.85 2.12 -4.49
CA PRO A 616 -41.01 1.35 -4.88
C PRO A 616 -40.68 -0.15 -4.92
N PRO A 617 -41.67 -1.04 -4.71
CA PRO A 617 -41.46 -2.48 -4.84
C PRO A 617 -40.86 -2.85 -6.19
N LEU A 618 -40.02 -3.89 -6.18
CA LEU A 618 -39.41 -4.38 -7.42
C LEU A 618 -40.49 -4.67 -8.46
N PRO A 619 -40.34 -4.12 -9.67
CA PRO A 619 -41.34 -4.29 -10.71
C PRO A 619 -41.40 -5.73 -11.18
N PRO A 620 -42.59 -6.20 -11.63
CA PRO A 620 -42.68 -7.49 -12.28
C PRO A 620 -41.81 -7.50 -13.53
N ARG A 621 -41.23 -8.66 -13.83
CA ARG A 621 -40.47 -8.89 -15.04
C ARG A 621 -41.33 -8.51 -16.25
N ALA A 622 -40.87 -7.57 -17.06
CA ALA A 622 -41.55 -7.25 -18.31
C ALA A 622 -41.58 -8.50 -19.21
N GLU A 623 -42.74 -8.77 -19.83
CA GLU A 623 -42.85 -9.79 -20.85
C GLU A 623 -42.06 -9.34 -22.10
N GLY A 624 -40.76 -9.66 -22.13
CA GLY A 624 -40.00 -9.65 -23.38
C GLY A 624 -40.57 -10.66 -24.37
N PRO A 625 -40.20 -10.62 -25.66
CA PRO A 625 -40.70 -11.55 -26.66
C PRO A 625 -40.53 -12.99 -26.17
N TYR A 626 -41.67 -13.58 -25.83
CA TYR A 626 -41.78 -14.83 -25.11
C TYR A 626 -41.32 -15.96 -26.02
N CYS A 627 -40.24 -16.66 -25.67
CA CYS A 627 -40.05 -18.03 -26.16
C CYS A 627 -41.12 -18.90 -25.50
N LYS A 628 -42.25 -19.11 -26.19
CA LYS A 628 -43.34 -20.01 -25.76
C LYS A 628 -42.86 -21.46 -25.80
N HIS A 629 -42.16 -21.92 -24.76
CA HIS A 629 -41.91 -23.36 -24.60
C HIS A 629 -41.74 -23.87 -23.17
N TRP A 630 -42.37 -23.24 -22.17
CA TRP A 630 -42.28 -23.72 -20.79
C TRP A 630 -43.60 -23.89 -20.04
N GLN A 631 -44.68 -24.26 -20.73
CA GLN A 631 -45.86 -24.83 -20.07
C GLN A 631 -46.53 -25.89 -20.94
N ARG A 632 -46.17 -27.17 -20.71
CA ARG A 632 -47.08 -28.32 -20.55
C ARG A 632 -46.29 -29.63 -20.46
N HIS A 633 -46.83 -30.54 -19.64
CA HIS A 633 -46.46 -31.94 -19.41
C HIS A 633 -45.78 -32.28 -18.08
N TYR A 634 -46.52 -32.06 -16.99
CA TYR A 634 -46.51 -33.02 -15.87
C TYR A 634 -47.93 -33.51 -15.63
N SER A 635 -48.32 -34.55 -16.37
CA SER A 635 -49.44 -35.41 -16.00
C SER A 635 -49.27 -36.76 -16.68
N THR A 636 -49.10 -37.80 -15.85
CA THR A 636 -49.22 -39.26 -16.13
C THR A 636 -48.09 -39.98 -16.89
N ARG A 637 -47.51 -41.00 -16.25
CA ARG A 637 -46.76 -42.11 -16.89
C ARG A 637 -47.72 -42.99 -17.69
N PRO A 638 -47.32 -43.55 -18.84
CA PRO A 638 -47.02 -45.00 -18.84
C PRO A 638 -45.87 -45.46 -19.78
N ASN A 639 -45.62 -46.77 -19.70
CA ASN A 639 -44.54 -47.65 -20.17
C ASN A 639 -44.00 -47.55 -21.62
N PRO A 640 -42.82 -48.16 -21.89
CA PRO A 640 -42.09 -48.04 -23.14
C PRO A 640 -42.48 -49.14 -24.14
N THR A 641 -42.77 -48.78 -25.40
CA THR A 641 -42.52 -49.64 -26.57
C THR A 641 -42.77 -48.91 -27.88
N LYS A 642 -41.88 -49.19 -28.85
CA LYS A 642 -41.99 -49.04 -30.32
C LYS A 642 -41.59 -47.70 -30.98
N TRP A 643 -40.47 -47.82 -31.68
CA TRP A 643 -39.98 -47.04 -32.81
C TRP A 643 -40.89 -47.10 -34.05
N ALA A 644 -40.54 -46.23 -35.01
CA ALA A 644 -40.85 -46.18 -36.45
C ALA A 644 -41.93 -45.15 -36.83
N ALA A 645 -41.91 -44.44 -37.95
CA ALA A 645 -40.93 -44.16 -39.01
C ALA A 645 -41.68 -43.30 -40.06
N TYR A 646 -40.97 -42.38 -40.72
CA TYR A 646 -41.12 -41.93 -42.12
C TYR A 646 -42.27 -41.00 -42.60
N ALA A 647 -41.80 -39.89 -43.22
CA ALA A 647 -42.16 -39.31 -44.55
C ALA A 647 -43.54 -38.62 -44.73
N SER A 648 -43.76 -37.59 -45.57
CA SER A 648 -42.98 -36.93 -46.63
C SER A 648 -43.65 -35.61 -47.10
N CYS A 649 -42.88 -34.69 -47.70
CA CYS A 649 -43.21 -33.67 -48.74
C CYS A 649 -44.24 -32.53 -48.42
N LYS A 650 -44.22 -31.29 -48.96
CA LYS A 650 -43.78 -30.75 -50.27
C LYS A 650 -43.79 -29.18 -50.29
N HIS A 651 -42.81 -28.57 -51.01
CA HIS A 651 -42.69 -27.27 -51.72
C HIS A 651 -43.32 -25.91 -51.25
N HIS A 652 -42.42 -24.98 -50.82
CA HIS A 652 -42.15 -23.54 -51.15
C HIS A 652 -43.25 -22.48 -51.49
N PRO A 653 -42.99 -21.15 -51.36
CA PRO A 653 -41.92 -20.41 -50.63
C PRO A 653 -42.41 -19.20 -49.78
N GLN A 654 -41.46 -18.52 -49.12
CA GLN A 654 -41.55 -17.27 -48.33
C GLN A 654 -41.91 -17.39 -46.84
N GLN A 655 -40.89 -17.68 -46.03
CA GLN A 655 -40.54 -16.94 -44.80
C GLN A 655 -39.20 -17.48 -44.31
N HIS A 656 -38.21 -16.60 -44.11
CA HIS A 656 -36.93 -16.94 -43.50
C HIS A 656 -37.14 -17.30 -42.03
N CYS A 657 -37.46 -18.56 -41.76
CA CYS A 657 -37.23 -19.20 -40.47
C CYS A 657 -35.75 -19.58 -40.42
N CYS A 658 -35.00 -19.03 -39.46
CA CYS A 658 -33.66 -19.53 -39.14
C CYS A 658 -33.78 -20.93 -38.54
N SER A 659 -33.33 -21.91 -39.32
CA SER A 659 -33.10 -23.30 -38.94
C SER A 659 -31.73 -23.45 -38.27
N SER A 660 -31.69 -23.90 -37.02
CA SER A 660 -30.75 -24.92 -36.51
C SER A 660 -30.81 -25.04 -34.98
N CYS A 661 -31.75 -25.83 -34.47
CA CYS A 661 -31.53 -26.55 -33.21
C CYS A 661 -30.81 -27.85 -33.55
N SER A 662 -29.53 -27.95 -33.18
CA SER A 662 -28.83 -29.22 -33.10
C SER A 662 -28.90 -29.73 -31.66
N SER A 663 -29.18 -31.01 -31.51
CA SER A 663 -29.59 -31.70 -30.28
C SER A 663 -28.48 -31.88 -29.24
N SER A 664 -27.81 -30.80 -28.85
CA SER A 664 -26.75 -30.76 -27.82
C SER A 664 -27.02 -29.73 -26.71
N ASP A 665 -28.15 -29.02 -26.76
CA ASP A 665 -28.50 -27.89 -25.86
C ASP A 665 -29.00 -28.35 -24.49
N MET A 666 -28.14 -29.04 -23.75
CA MET A 666 -28.38 -29.40 -22.35
C MET A 666 -27.19 -28.94 -21.48
N LEU A 667 -26.83 -27.67 -21.53
CA LEU A 667 -25.78 -27.08 -20.68
C LEU A 667 -26.21 -25.73 -20.10
N ARG A 668 -26.81 -25.84 -18.90
CA ARG A 668 -26.68 -24.97 -17.73
C ARG A 668 -26.30 -23.51 -18.02
N LEU A 669 -27.30 -22.62 -17.93
CA LEU A 669 -27.11 -21.20 -17.63
C LEU A 669 -26.39 -21.10 -16.27
N LYS A 670 -25.05 -21.05 -16.26
CA LYS A 670 -24.27 -20.67 -15.08
C LYS A 670 -24.23 -19.14 -15.07
N VAL A 671 -25.20 -18.54 -14.40
CA VAL A 671 -25.08 -17.14 -14.00
C VAL A 671 -23.95 -17.08 -12.97
N VAL A 672 -22.83 -16.47 -13.34
CA VAL A 672 -21.75 -16.14 -12.39
C VAL A 672 -22.26 -14.98 -11.54
N ILE A 673 -23.05 -15.35 -10.54
CA ILE A 673 -23.21 -14.55 -9.34
C ILE A 673 -21.83 -14.48 -8.71
N SER A 674 -21.44 -13.33 -8.16
CA SER A 674 -20.24 -13.15 -7.33
C SER A 674 -20.32 -14.07 -6.10
N CYS A 675 -20.03 -15.35 -6.34
CA CYS A 675 -20.15 -16.48 -5.43
C CYS A 675 -19.04 -17.45 -5.84
N GLN A 676 -17.78 -17.12 -5.54
CA GLN A 676 -16.75 -18.15 -5.56
C GLN A 676 -16.86 -18.97 -4.27
N PRO A 677 -16.90 -20.30 -4.43
CA PRO A 677 -15.67 -21.03 -4.21
C PRO A 677 -15.38 -22.00 -5.37
N PHE A 678 -14.15 -21.92 -5.90
CA PHE A 678 -13.48 -22.87 -6.82
C PHE A 678 -13.91 -22.88 -8.31
N CYS A 679 -13.00 -22.35 -9.14
CA CYS A 679 -12.53 -23.01 -10.37
C CYS A 679 -11.08 -22.57 -10.61
N ILE A 680 -10.11 -23.41 -10.24
CA ILE A 680 -8.74 -23.33 -10.76
C ILE A 680 -8.72 -24.23 -12.00
N CYS A 681 -8.60 -23.64 -13.19
CA CYS A 681 -8.20 -24.41 -14.36
C CYS A 681 -6.67 -24.57 -14.29
N LEU A 682 -6.22 -25.76 -13.92
CA LEU A 682 -4.85 -26.20 -14.17
C LEU A 682 -4.70 -26.35 -15.69
N TYR A 683 -3.87 -25.51 -16.32
CA TYR A 683 -3.31 -25.83 -17.62
C TYR A 683 -2.10 -26.73 -17.39
N ASP A 684 -2.27 -28.02 -17.67
CA ASP A 684 -1.16 -28.93 -17.95
C ASP A 684 -0.58 -28.57 -19.33
N HIS A 685 0.67 -28.11 -19.40
CA HIS A 685 1.47 -28.26 -20.62
C HIS A 685 2.96 -28.44 -20.29
N TRP A 686 3.40 -29.69 -20.43
CA TRP A 686 4.60 -30.14 -21.11
C TRP A 686 5.75 -29.14 -21.28
N LEU A 687 6.83 -29.45 -20.55
CA LEU A 687 8.21 -29.15 -20.92
C LEU A 687 8.46 -29.42 -22.41
N LEU A 688 8.99 -28.42 -23.14
CA LEU A 688 10.05 -28.53 -24.16
C LEU A 688 10.25 -27.17 -24.84
N GLY A 689 11.50 -26.68 -24.86
CA GLY A 689 11.97 -25.70 -25.84
C GLY A 689 12.48 -24.38 -25.25
N ASP A 690 13.78 -24.35 -24.94
CA ASP A 690 14.59 -23.14 -24.89
C ASP A 690 14.44 -22.36 -26.21
N GLU A 691 14.11 -21.05 -26.15
CA GLU A 691 14.50 -19.98 -27.10
C GLU A 691 14.02 -18.61 -26.52
N PRO A 692 14.83 -17.53 -26.57
CA PRO A 692 14.56 -16.27 -25.89
C PRO A 692 13.77 -15.28 -26.78
N PHE A 693 12.70 -14.68 -26.22
CA PHE A 693 12.02 -13.54 -26.87
C PHE A 693 12.74 -12.22 -26.53
N GLN A 694 13.29 -11.57 -27.56
CA GLN A 694 13.84 -10.22 -27.52
C GLN A 694 12.71 -9.18 -27.62
N ILE A 695 12.77 -8.15 -26.77
CA ILE A 695 12.04 -6.89 -26.95
C ILE A 695 13.09 -5.82 -27.25
N LEU A 696 13.03 -5.25 -28.45
CA LEU A 696 13.79 -4.07 -28.85
C LEU A 696 12.94 -2.82 -28.62
N GLU A 697 13.38 -1.96 -27.69
CA GLU A 697 13.34 -0.50 -27.87
C GLU A 697 14.20 0.20 -26.80
N GLY A 698 15.25 0.90 -27.25
CA GLY A 698 15.81 2.09 -26.59
C GLY A 698 16.60 1.95 -25.27
N GLY A 699 17.84 1.43 -25.33
CA GLY A 699 18.94 1.88 -24.45
C GLY A 699 19.25 1.05 -23.20
N THR A 700 20.45 0.45 -23.20
CA THR A 700 21.20 -0.14 -22.06
C THR A 700 20.56 -1.33 -21.33
N VAL A 701 21.12 -2.51 -21.61
CA VAL A 701 20.88 -3.80 -20.94
C VAL A 701 21.55 -3.78 -19.57
N PHE A 702 20.78 -3.96 -18.49
CA PHE A 702 21.30 -4.37 -17.19
C PHE A 702 20.77 -5.77 -16.86
N SER A 703 21.60 -6.78 -17.12
CA SER A 703 21.43 -8.13 -16.58
C SER A 703 21.89 -8.12 -15.12
N ARG A 704 20.96 -8.28 -14.17
CA ARG A 704 21.30 -8.53 -12.77
C ARG A 704 21.51 -10.03 -12.53
N PRO A 705 22.60 -10.45 -11.85
CA PRO A 705 22.64 -11.70 -11.12
C PRO A 705 21.79 -11.59 -9.84
N ILE A 706 21.06 -12.66 -9.56
CA ILE A 706 20.27 -12.87 -8.34
C ILE A 706 21.22 -13.01 -7.15
N LEU A 707 20.97 -12.28 -6.05
CA LEU A 707 21.50 -12.57 -4.71
C LEU A 707 20.37 -13.17 -3.84
#